data_AF-A0A7K1Z241-F1
#
_entry.id   AF-A0A7K1Z241-F1
#
_cell.length_a   1.000
_cell.length_b   1.000
_cell.length_c   1.000
_cell.angle_alpha   90.00
_cell.angle_beta   90.00
_cell.angle_gamma   90.00
#
_symmetry.space_group_name_H-M   'P 1'
#
loop_
_entity.id
_entity.type
_entity.pdbx_description
1 polymer ?
#
loop_
_entity_poly.entity_id
_entity_poly.type
_entity_poly.pdbx_seq_one_letter_code
_entity_poly.pdbx_strand_id
1 'polypeptide(L)'
;MKGLSRFKVISFTCESFDDPQQIFESLNATGVPLTEGEKVKNWLLMGLDRESQDRLYIDHWYRLEQSLGAVAAPKRIDEFLRDFLRWKTGETYGIDQTYANLRRWWYETEGSRDRTSLCEQLARLAELYGKITGTNGQHENKEVDELLQYLRDFGIDVHRPFTLRLLSDEAGAADVSRADLVKVLRALSTWLTRLWLAKASTSGLNTESTRFANHRVPQNVESYANYWIDKIRRLRGTGIAVPNEEEIGVGIRKRRAYGGKASNAARTILWEINSQLSNAANPKREELSIEHIMPRKLSQEWRDYLGEDADNLHENCVHTLANLTLVGERFNPEISNQIYKEKHKLYKKSSFELTRKLAESYVNWTQEDIEDRAQKLTGLVLKYWPWENVSRTKVRWRIGDNEWQEEKTFKNMLLNVAAALIDIDPLENSKRILDGKYFRGGGRYIFRSGTRREGRCLPIPRYDEYVISVDIWDKYKTLLCYEMGKRCGVEIVVEFLKDSTVGERVWGRVDLPLLYANGEKRTRLRWRINEDDWLEEQAYPGLLLNVAAALLDLEPEENGNRLLNMKHMGNRTYFFRSETSASSRCKLIPGHDEYKINVGLMHMTIVKLCREMGELCGVKVVIEILKDSTKGEQIWERLDSNDPMLEA
;
A
#
# COMPACT_ATOMS: atom_id res chain seq x y z
N MET A 1 51.75 26.52 32.20
CA MET A 1 51.64 25.28 33.01
C MET A 1 50.55 25.31 34.09
N LYS A 2 50.14 26.46 34.67
CA LYS A 2 49.04 26.53 35.67
C LYS A 2 47.65 26.03 35.19
N GLY A 3 47.40 26.00 33.88
CA GLY A 3 46.17 25.45 33.30
C GLY A 3 46.12 23.92 33.31
N LEU A 4 47.26 23.25 33.09
CA LEU A 4 47.36 21.78 33.10
C LEU A 4 47.12 21.21 34.50
N SER A 5 47.54 21.91 35.55
CA SER A 5 47.28 21.51 36.95
C SER A 5 45.80 21.59 37.38
N ARG A 6 44.92 22.14 36.53
CA ARG A 6 43.46 22.16 36.74
C ARG A 6 42.73 21.12 35.89
N PHE A 7 43.43 20.47 34.96
CA PHE A 7 42.86 19.44 34.09
C PHE A 7 42.84 18.11 34.85
N LYS A 8 41.65 17.61 35.16
CA LYS A 8 41.46 16.31 35.80
C LYS A 8 41.01 15.31 34.75
N VAL A 9 41.81 14.28 34.54
CA VAL A 9 41.44 13.13 33.70
C VAL A 9 40.96 12.01 34.61
N ILE A 10 39.82 11.44 34.30
CA ILE A 10 39.34 10.20 34.91
C ILE A 10 39.57 9.12 33.87
N SER A 11 40.41 8.13 34.21
CA SER A 11 40.69 6.98 33.37
C SER A 11 40.03 5.75 33.98
N PHE A 12 39.30 5.00 33.15
CA PHE A 12 38.76 3.70 33.51
C PHE A 12 39.46 2.65 32.67
N THR A 13 40.13 1.71 33.32
CA THR A 13 40.80 0.60 32.65
C THR A 13 39.88 -0.61 32.72
N CYS A 14 39.43 -1.10 31.57
CA CYS A 14 38.58 -2.29 31.48
C CYS A 14 39.49 -3.54 31.40
N GLU A 15 39.13 -4.60 32.11
CA GLU A 15 39.77 -5.91 31.97
C GLU A 15 39.32 -6.60 30.67
N SER A 16 40.02 -7.65 30.24
CA SER A 16 39.77 -8.30 28.93
C SER A 16 38.39 -8.94 28.78
N PHE A 17 37.66 -9.14 29.87
CA PHE A 17 36.29 -9.67 29.89
C PHE A 17 35.22 -8.61 30.15
N ASP A 18 35.61 -7.38 30.48
CA ASP A 18 34.67 -6.28 30.63
C ASP A 18 34.13 -5.88 29.26
N ASP A 19 32.84 -5.50 29.19
CA ASP A 19 32.27 -4.83 28.02
C ASP A 19 32.46 -3.31 28.23
N PRO A 20 33.48 -2.67 27.61
CA PRO A 20 33.79 -1.25 27.85
C PRO A 20 32.62 -0.35 27.47
N GLN A 21 31.74 -0.83 26.57
CA GLN A 21 30.55 -0.12 26.15
C GLN A 21 29.47 -0.17 27.24
N GLN A 22 29.24 -1.30 27.91
CA GLN A 22 28.31 -1.34 29.06
C GLN A 22 28.78 -0.45 30.21
N ILE A 23 30.08 -0.40 30.47
CA ILE A 23 30.66 0.49 31.48
C ILE A 23 30.44 1.95 31.08
N PHE A 24 30.70 2.30 29.82
CA PHE A 24 30.46 3.65 29.30
C PHE A 24 28.98 4.05 29.32
N GLU A 25 28.07 3.12 28.99
CA GLU A 25 26.62 3.34 29.06
C GLU A 25 26.15 3.54 30.51
N SER A 26 26.66 2.74 31.44
CA SER A 26 26.39 2.88 32.88
C SER A 26 26.86 4.23 33.42
N LEU A 27 28.05 4.70 33.01
CA LEU A 27 28.59 6.00 33.41
C LEU A 27 27.77 7.18 32.83
N ASN A 28 27.24 7.04 31.61
CA ASN A 28 26.42 8.07 31.00
C ASN A 28 24.96 8.06 31.48
N ALA A 29 24.49 6.98 32.11
CA ALA A 29 23.11 6.87 32.62
C ALA A 29 22.77 7.92 33.70
N THR A 30 23.78 8.50 34.35
CA THR A 30 23.61 9.57 35.35
C THR A 30 23.70 11.00 34.76
N GLY A 31 23.94 11.14 33.45
CA GLY A 31 24.14 12.41 32.75
C GLY A 31 23.11 12.70 31.63
N VAL A 32 23.45 13.59 30.69
CA VAL A 32 22.63 13.79 29.47
C VAL A 32 22.68 12.50 28.64
N PRO A 33 21.52 11.90 28.28
CA PRO A 33 21.50 10.67 27.51
C PRO A 33 22.17 10.87 26.15
N LEU A 34 23.05 9.93 25.77
CA LEU A 34 23.59 9.88 24.43
C LEU A 34 22.48 9.69 23.40
N THR A 35 22.61 10.37 22.27
CA THR A 35 21.81 10.09 21.08
C THR A 35 22.10 8.68 20.57
N GLU A 36 21.18 8.14 19.77
CA GLU A 36 21.33 6.80 19.21
C GLU A 36 22.50 6.73 18.23
N GLY A 37 22.72 7.81 17.46
CA GLY A 37 23.89 7.99 16.62
C GLY A 37 25.21 7.99 17.39
N GLU A 38 25.26 8.64 18.56
CA GLU A 38 26.46 8.61 19.41
C GLU A 38 26.72 7.21 19.97
N LYS A 39 25.68 6.49 20.38
CA LYS A 39 25.81 5.09 20.84
C LYS A 39 26.36 4.21 19.72
N VAL A 40 25.82 4.33 18.49
CA VAL A 40 26.32 3.59 17.33
C VAL A 40 27.77 3.97 17.02
N LYS A 41 28.12 5.27 17.00
CA LYS A 41 29.51 5.72 16.77
C LYS A 41 30.49 5.08 17.76
N ASN A 42 30.19 5.20 19.04
CA ASN A 42 31.05 4.66 20.10
C ASN A 42 31.17 3.15 19.97
N TRP A 43 30.05 2.47 19.73
CA TRP A 43 30.05 1.03 19.50
C TRP A 43 30.84 0.61 18.25
N LEU A 44 30.88 1.39 17.17
CA LEU A 44 31.69 1.07 15.98
C LEU A 44 33.19 1.23 16.27
N LEU A 45 33.58 2.24 17.04
CA LEU A 45 34.99 2.60 17.28
C LEU A 45 35.64 1.82 18.43
N MET A 46 34.87 1.41 19.45
CA MET A 46 35.42 0.77 20.64
C MET A 46 36.12 -0.56 20.34
N GLY A 47 37.30 -0.77 20.92
CA GLY A 47 38.09 -2.00 20.76
C GLY A 47 39.03 -2.01 19.56
N LEU A 48 39.04 -0.93 18.75
CA LEU A 48 40.05 -0.68 17.72
C LEU A 48 41.26 0.05 18.33
N ASP A 49 42.45 -0.16 17.77
CA ASP A 49 43.62 0.67 18.08
C ASP A 49 43.43 2.11 17.57
N ARG A 50 44.25 3.05 18.07
CA ARG A 50 44.10 4.47 17.78
C ARG A 50 44.16 4.80 16.29
N GLU A 51 45.06 4.18 15.54
CA GLU A 51 45.22 4.45 14.11
C GLU A 51 44.01 3.93 13.32
N SER A 52 43.47 2.77 13.71
CA SER A 52 42.25 2.22 13.13
C SER A 52 41.00 3.01 13.51
N GLN A 53 40.90 3.54 14.74
CA GLN A 53 39.82 4.45 15.13
C GLN A 53 39.84 5.74 14.31
N ASP A 54 41.02 6.37 14.17
CA ASP A 54 41.17 7.61 13.42
C ASP A 54 40.80 7.40 11.95
N ARG A 55 41.25 6.28 11.33
CA ARG A 55 40.86 5.92 9.95
C ARG A 55 39.35 5.69 9.82
N LEU A 56 38.76 4.83 10.65
CA LEU A 56 37.32 4.53 10.59
C LEU A 56 36.47 5.78 10.77
N TYR A 57 36.89 6.67 11.68
CA TYR A 57 36.21 7.94 11.90
C TYR A 57 36.35 8.87 10.70
N ILE A 58 37.57 9.18 10.26
CA ILE A 58 37.82 10.18 9.21
C ILE A 58 37.26 9.71 7.85
N ASP A 59 37.49 8.45 7.50
CA ASP A 59 37.16 7.94 6.17
C ASP A 59 35.68 7.61 5.99
N HIS A 60 34.97 7.28 7.09
CA HIS A 60 33.59 6.81 7.01
C HIS A 60 32.64 7.60 7.91
N TRP A 61 32.83 7.58 9.23
CA TRP A 61 31.84 8.19 10.13
C TRP A 61 31.72 9.70 9.93
N TYR A 62 32.83 10.41 9.77
CA TYR A 62 32.84 11.85 9.52
C TYR A 62 32.16 12.20 8.20
N ARG A 63 32.34 11.38 7.15
CA ARG A 63 31.63 11.55 5.87
C ARG A 63 30.13 11.36 6.01
N LEU A 64 29.70 10.41 6.84
CA LEU A 64 28.29 10.25 7.23
C LEU A 64 27.76 11.50 7.92
N GLU A 65 28.49 12.05 8.91
CA GLU A 65 28.10 13.27 9.62
C GLU A 65 27.95 14.46 8.66
N GLN A 66 28.87 14.61 7.70
CA GLN A 66 28.82 15.64 6.67
C GLN A 66 27.63 15.45 5.72
N SER A 67 27.43 14.25 5.20
CA SER A 67 26.35 13.93 4.23
C SER A 67 24.97 14.19 4.81
N LEU A 68 24.78 13.94 6.11
CA LEU A 68 23.52 14.18 6.80
C LEU A 68 23.37 15.63 7.32
N GLY A 69 24.40 16.47 7.14
CA GLY A 69 24.43 17.81 7.72
C GLY A 69 24.28 17.79 9.24
N ALA A 70 24.86 16.78 9.90
CA ALA A 70 24.68 16.50 11.32
C ALA A 70 25.33 17.56 12.21
N VAL A 71 26.32 18.30 11.70
CA VAL A 71 26.93 19.46 12.38
C VAL A 71 25.86 20.48 12.77
N ALA A 72 24.87 20.72 11.91
CA ALA A 72 23.76 21.64 12.18
C ALA A 72 22.57 20.95 12.87
N ALA A 73 22.38 19.65 12.66
CA ALA A 73 21.23 18.91 13.17
C ALA A 73 21.58 17.44 13.50
N PRO A 74 22.10 17.15 14.71
CA PRO A 74 22.56 15.80 15.09
C PRO A 74 21.48 14.72 14.98
N LYS A 75 20.21 15.07 15.25
CA LYS A 75 19.04 14.19 15.13
C LYS A 75 18.87 13.52 13.76
N ARG A 76 19.49 14.06 12.70
CA ARG A 76 19.42 13.48 11.35
C ARG A 76 20.15 12.14 11.26
N ILE A 77 21.18 11.93 12.09
CA ILE A 77 21.85 10.62 12.22
C ILE A 77 20.85 9.61 12.78
N ASP A 78 20.13 9.96 13.85
CA ASP A 78 19.14 9.08 14.46
C ASP A 78 18.01 8.72 13.49
N GLU A 79 17.50 9.69 12.73
CA GLU A 79 16.49 9.46 11.68
C GLU A 79 17.01 8.52 10.59
N PHE A 80 18.24 8.75 10.11
CA PHE A 80 18.89 7.90 9.11
C PHE A 80 19.07 6.46 9.61
N LEU A 81 19.64 6.27 10.80
CA LEU A 81 19.90 4.95 11.35
C LEU A 81 18.60 4.16 11.56
N ARG A 82 17.53 4.82 12.02
CA ARG A 82 16.21 4.20 12.15
C ARG A 82 15.65 3.76 10.79
N ASP A 83 15.76 4.61 9.78
CA ASP A 83 15.22 4.32 8.45
C ASP A 83 16.07 3.28 7.69
N PHE A 84 17.40 3.27 7.91
CA PHE A 84 18.30 2.18 7.52
C PHE A 84 17.88 0.86 8.15
N LEU A 85 17.65 0.85 9.46
CA LEU A 85 17.27 -0.36 10.19
C LEU A 85 15.93 -0.90 9.71
N ARG A 86 14.94 -0.02 9.50
CA ARG A 86 13.63 -0.37 8.90
C ARG A 86 13.81 -1.05 7.55
N TRP A 87 14.67 -0.52 6.71
CA TRP A 87 15.01 -1.18 5.45
C TRP A 87 15.62 -2.57 5.69
N LYS A 88 16.62 -2.69 6.54
CA LYS A 88 17.33 -3.95 6.72
C LYS A 88 16.52 -5.07 7.39
N THR A 89 15.62 -4.74 8.31
CA THR A 89 14.85 -5.75 9.05
C THR A 89 13.42 -5.95 8.54
N GLY A 90 12.84 -4.96 7.83
CA GLY A 90 11.42 -5.00 7.48
C GLY A 90 10.48 -4.71 8.64
N GLU A 91 11.01 -4.26 9.79
CA GLU A 91 10.24 -3.92 10.99
C GLU A 91 10.27 -2.41 11.28
N THR A 92 9.26 -1.92 12.00
CA THR A 92 9.16 -0.51 12.38
C THR A 92 9.65 -0.29 13.80
N TYR A 93 10.69 0.54 13.97
CA TYR A 93 11.22 0.93 15.29
C TYR A 93 10.96 2.41 15.61
N GLY A 94 10.91 2.70 16.91
CA GLY A 94 11.08 4.05 17.46
C GLY A 94 12.54 4.51 17.35
N ILE A 95 12.79 5.83 17.42
CA ILE A 95 14.17 6.34 17.36
C ILE A 95 14.97 5.80 18.54
N ASP A 96 14.42 5.86 19.74
CA ASP A 96 14.97 5.41 21.02
C ASP A 96 15.39 3.93 21.08
N GLN A 97 14.97 3.12 20.11
CA GLN A 97 15.26 1.69 20.04
C GLN A 97 16.28 1.35 18.95
N THR A 98 16.82 2.36 18.25
CA THR A 98 17.60 2.17 17.03
C THR A 98 18.92 1.47 17.31
N TYR A 99 19.68 1.89 18.30
CA TYR A 99 20.98 1.31 18.62
C TYR A 99 20.86 -0.16 19.04
N ALA A 100 19.96 -0.46 19.97
CA ALA A 100 19.77 -1.81 20.49
C ALA A 100 19.38 -2.80 19.38
N ASN A 101 18.44 -2.41 18.52
CA ASN A 101 18.00 -3.26 17.41
C ASN A 101 19.00 -3.33 16.25
N LEU A 102 19.77 -2.26 15.98
CA LEU A 102 20.85 -2.29 15.00
C LEU A 102 21.96 -3.25 15.42
N ARG A 103 22.40 -3.19 16.69
CA ARG A 103 23.39 -4.12 17.25
C ARG A 103 22.89 -5.57 17.16
N ARG A 104 21.63 -5.80 17.55
CA ARG A 104 20.99 -7.12 17.47
C ARG A 104 20.97 -7.65 16.03
N TRP A 105 20.43 -6.86 15.10
CA TRP A 105 20.34 -7.22 13.68
C TRP A 105 21.72 -7.56 13.09
N TRP A 106 22.74 -6.75 13.40
CA TRP A 106 24.10 -6.96 12.90
C TRP A 106 24.68 -8.33 13.33
N TYR A 107 24.56 -8.67 14.61
CA TYR A 107 25.09 -9.94 15.13
C TYR A 107 24.27 -11.16 14.70
N GLU A 108 22.95 -11.03 14.56
CA GLU A 108 22.07 -12.13 14.15
C GLU A 108 22.15 -12.44 12.65
N THR A 109 22.38 -11.43 11.81
CA THR A 109 22.21 -11.58 10.34
C THR A 109 23.53 -11.62 9.57
N GLU A 110 24.47 -10.74 9.90
CA GLU A 110 25.70 -10.59 9.10
C GLU A 110 26.84 -11.47 9.64
N GLY A 111 26.69 -12.05 10.85
CA GLY A 111 27.62 -13.02 11.46
C GLY A 111 29.06 -12.51 11.67
N SER A 112 29.33 -11.26 11.28
CA SER A 112 30.63 -10.64 11.16
C SER A 112 30.93 -9.81 12.40
N ARG A 113 32.12 -10.01 12.99
CA ARG A 113 32.67 -9.09 14.01
C ARG A 113 33.28 -7.83 13.38
N ASP A 114 33.33 -7.74 12.05
CA ASP A 114 33.92 -6.59 11.37
C ASP A 114 32.95 -5.41 11.26
N ARG A 115 32.93 -4.61 12.34
CA ARG A 115 32.19 -3.34 12.42
C ARG A 115 32.70 -2.29 11.41
N THR A 116 33.88 -2.47 10.81
CA THR A 116 34.42 -1.56 9.78
C THR A 116 33.52 -1.56 8.55
N SER A 117 33.22 -2.75 8.01
CA SER A 117 32.32 -2.91 6.86
C SER A 117 30.92 -2.30 7.08
N LEU A 118 30.40 -2.35 8.30
CA LEU A 118 29.14 -1.69 8.66
C LEU A 118 29.27 -0.17 8.58
N CYS A 119 30.32 0.42 9.17
CA CYS A 119 30.54 1.86 9.12
C CYS A 119 30.68 2.35 7.67
N GLU A 120 31.41 1.60 6.84
CA GLU A 120 31.51 1.88 5.40
C GLU A 120 30.15 1.84 4.69
N GLN A 121 29.33 0.84 4.98
CA GLN A 121 27.99 0.71 4.42
C GLN A 121 27.10 1.89 4.87
N LEU A 122 27.14 2.25 6.15
CA LEU A 122 26.40 3.38 6.69
C LEU A 122 26.83 4.69 6.00
N ALA A 123 28.14 4.91 5.81
CA ALA A 123 28.65 6.11 5.12
C ALA A 123 28.13 6.21 3.68
N ARG A 124 28.24 5.12 2.89
CA ARG A 124 27.72 5.09 1.50
C ARG A 124 26.22 5.37 1.44
N LEU A 125 25.44 4.79 2.35
CA LEU A 125 23.99 5.00 2.37
C LEU A 125 23.59 6.38 2.91
N ALA A 126 24.37 6.96 3.80
CA ALA A 126 24.16 8.31 4.29
C ALA A 126 24.35 9.36 3.18
N GLU A 127 25.26 9.13 2.24
CA GLU A 127 25.42 9.99 1.05
C GLU A 127 24.13 10.03 0.22
N LEU A 128 23.53 8.86 -0.05
CA LEU A 128 22.25 8.74 -0.77
C LEU A 128 21.09 9.34 0.04
N TYR A 129 21.02 9.06 1.34
CA TYR A 129 19.99 9.59 2.22
C TYR A 129 20.08 11.12 2.35
N GLY A 130 21.29 11.67 2.27
CA GLY A 130 21.52 13.11 2.19
C GLY A 130 20.93 13.73 0.93
N LYS A 131 20.97 13.04 -0.22
CA LYS A 131 20.25 13.47 -1.44
C LYS A 131 18.73 13.43 -1.27
N ILE A 132 18.20 12.42 -0.55
CA ILE A 132 16.76 12.33 -0.24
C ILE A 132 16.32 13.53 0.62
N THR A 133 17.10 13.86 1.65
CA THR A 133 16.77 14.91 2.63
C THR A 133 17.25 16.32 2.23
N GLY A 134 18.01 16.44 1.14
CA GLY A 134 18.53 17.72 0.63
C GLY A 134 19.74 18.25 1.41
N THR A 135 20.41 17.40 2.20
CA THR A 135 21.59 17.76 2.99
C THR A 135 22.90 17.48 2.25
N ASN A 136 22.87 16.64 1.22
CA ASN A 136 24.04 16.25 0.44
C ASN A 136 23.91 16.62 -1.06
N GLY A 137 23.60 17.88 -1.33
CA GLY A 137 23.47 18.39 -2.70
C GLY A 137 22.32 17.77 -3.50
N GLN A 138 22.38 17.97 -4.82
CA GLN A 138 21.39 17.48 -5.77
C GLN A 138 21.78 16.11 -6.33
N HIS A 139 20.78 15.35 -6.77
CA HIS A 139 21.04 14.16 -7.57
C HIS A 139 21.56 14.54 -8.97
N GLU A 140 22.46 13.74 -9.54
CA GLU A 140 23.11 14.00 -10.83
C GLU A 140 22.10 14.03 -11.98
N ASN A 141 21.07 13.19 -11.88
CA ASN A 141 19.91 13.23 -12.77
C ASN A 141 18.87 14.25 -12.28
N LYS A 142 18.57 15.23 -13.12
CA LYS A 142 17.63 16.32 -12.84
C LYS A 142 16.21 15.84 -12.54
N GLU A 143 15.67 14.87 -13.27
CA GLU A 143 14.30 14.37 -13.04
C GLU A 143 14.20 13.65 -11.69
N VAL A 144 15.23 12.87 -11.32
CA VAL A 144 15.31 12.24 -10.00
C VAL A 144 15.39 13.32 -8.92
N ASP A 145 16.23 14.35 -9.10
CA ASP A 145 16.34 15.45 -8.14
C ASP A 145 15.02 16.20 -7.95
N GLU A 146 14.30 16.49 -9.04
CA GLU A 146 12.98 17.13 -9.00
C GLU A 146 11.94 16.28 -8.25
N LEU A 147 11.95 14.95 -8.43
CA LEU A 147 11.08 14.03 -7.70
C LEU A 147 11.46 13.93 -6.21
N LEU A 148 12.75 13.92 -5.88
CA LEU A 148 13.20 13.94 -4.49
C LEU A 148 12.83 15.27 -3.82
N GLN A 149 13.00 16.40 -4.52
CA GLN A 149 12.59 17.71 -4.05
C GLN A 149 11.07 17.79 -3.84
N TYR A 150 10.28 17.21 -4.76
CA TYR A 150 8.83 17.08 -4.60
C TYR A 150 8.49 16.34 -3.30
N LEU A 151 9.08 15.16 -3.07
CA LEU A 151 8.83 14.36 -1.88
C LEU A 151 9.22 15.09 -0.58
N ARG A 152 10.36 15.82 -0.58
CA ARG A 152 10.77 16.67 0.54
C ARG A 152 9.76 17.77 0.83
N ASP A 153 9.40 18.54 -0.20
CA ASP A 153 8.47 19.66 -0.06
C ASP A 153 7.07 19.20 0.38
N PHE A 154 6.68 17.98 -0.02
CA PHE A 154 5.41 17.38 0.36
C PHE A 154 5.27 17.19 1.88
N GLY A 155 6.39 16.93 2.58
CA GLY A 155 6.45 16.89 4.03
C GLY A 155 5.90 15.62 4.69
N ILE A 156 5.85 14.51 3.95
CA ILE A 156 5.55 13.17 4.49
C ILE A 156 6.80 12.31 4.36
N ASP A 157 7.44 11.95 5.46
CA ASP A 157 8.77 11.31 5.45
C ASP A 157 8.72 9.76 5.35
N VAL A 158 7.53 9.17 5.30
CA VAL A 158 7.33 7.72 5.34
C VAL A 158 8.05 6.96 4.22
N HIS A 159 8.29 7.61 3.09
CA HIS A 159 8.89 7.00 1.92
C HIS A 159 10.40 6.78 2.04
N ARG A 160 11.07 7.42 3.01
CA ARG A 160 12.54 7.51 3.06
C ARG A 160 13.23 6.14 3.06
N PRO A 161 12.81 5.11 3.83
CA PRO A 161 13.43 3.78 3.76
C PRO A 161 13.34 3.17 2.36
N PHE A 162 12.15 3.23 1.73
CA PHE A 162 11.96 2.68 0.40
C PHE A 162 12.71 3.49 -0.66
N THR A 163 12.75 4.80 -0.54
CA THR A 163 13.50 5.68 -1.46
C THR A 163 15.01 5.43 -1.34
N LEU A 164 15.52 5.23 -0.13
CA LEU A 164 16.92 4.87 0.10
C LEU A 164 17.27 3.53 -0.56
N ARG A 165 16.38 2.54 -0.46
CA ARG A 165 16.50 1.28 -1.18
C ARG A 165 16.57 1.49 -2.70
N LEU A 166 15.66 2.27 -3.27
CA LEU A 166 15.61 2.51 -4.73
C LEU A 166 16.89 3.20 -5.24
N LEU A 167 17.41 4.19 -4.51
CA LEU A 167 18.67 4.84 -4.85
C LEU A 167 19.86 3.89 -4.70
N SER A 168 19.86 3.04 -3.67
CA SER A 168 20.91 2.05 -3.48
C SER A 168 20.90 0.96 -4.56
N ASP A 169 19.73 0.59 -5.07
CA ASP A 169 19.61 -0.37 -6.17
C ASP A 169 20.17 0.23 -7.47
N GLU A 170 19.89 1.50 -7.79
CA GLU A 170 20.44 2.18 -8.99
C GLU A 170 21.95 2.45 -8.90
N ALA A 171 22.45 2.77 -7.71
CA ALA A 171 23.88 3.01 -7.49
C ALA A 171 24.71 1.70 -7.43
N GLY A 172 24.06 0.57 -7.20
CA GLY A 172 24.69 -0.73 -7.02
C GLY A 172 24.89 -1.53 -8.30
N ALA A 173 25.11 -2.84 -8.15
CA ALA A 173 25.28 -3.79 -9.25
C ALA A 173 23.96 -4.31 -9.83
N ALA A 174 22.81 -3.77 -9.41
CA ALA A 174 21.54 -4.14 -10.02
C ALA A 174 21.42 -3.42 -11.36
N ASP A 175 20.94 -4.12 -12.40
CA ASP A 175 20.68 -3.55 -13.73
C ASP A 175 19.45 -2.61 -13.73
N VAL A 176 19.40 -1.67 -12.78
CA VAL A 176 18.33 -0.70 -12.63
C VAL A 176 18.68 0.53 -13.45
N SER A 177 17.94 0.72 -14.55
CA SER A 177 18.08 1.94 -15.33
C SER A 177 17.55 3.17 -14.58
N ARG A 178 18.17 4.33 -14.82
CA ARG A 178 17.67 5.63 -14.31
C ARG A 178 16.22 5.90 -14.72
N ALA A 179 15.84 5.48 -15.92
CA ALA A 179 14.47 5.61 -16.40
C ALA A 179 13.49 4.80 -15.53
N ASP A 180 13.89 3.62 -15.05
CA ASP A 180 13.07 2.82 -14.15
C ASP A 180 12.99 3.45 -12.75
N LEU A 181 14.10 3.97 -12.21
CA LEU A 181 14.09 4.74 -10.97
C LEU A 181 13.10 5.92 -11.03
N VAL A 182 13.13 6.70 -12.11
CA VAL A 182 12.19 7.82 -12.33
C VAL A 182 10.73 7.34 -12.34
N LYS A 183 10.43 6.24 -13.04
CA LYS A 183 9.07 5.67 -13.07
C LYS A 183 8.58 5.27 -11.69
N VAL A 184 9.42 4.62 -10.88
CA VAL A 184 9.05 4.18 -9.52
C VAL A 184 8.86 5.38 -8.60
N LEU A 185 9.78 6.35 -8.63
CA LEU A 185 9.66 7.58 -7.83
C LEU A 185 8.39 8.38 -8.18
N ARG A 186 8.04 8.44 -9.47
CA ARG A 186 6.80 9.09 -9.94
C ARG A 186 5.54 8.33 -9.51
N ALA A 187 5.58 7.01 -9.47
CA ALA A 187 4.49 6.19 -8.94
C ALA A 187 4.34 6.36 -7.42
N LEU A 188 5.45 6.41 -6.70
CA LEU A 188 5.49 6.67 -5.26
C LEU A 188 4.94 8.08 -4.93
N SER A 189 5.36 9.12 -5.65
CA SER A 189 4.82 10.47 -5.46
C SER A 189 3.32 10.52 -5.77
N THR A 190 2.88 9.90 -6.86
CA THR A 190 1.45 9.75 -7.20
C THR A 190 0.65 9.09 -6.08
N TRP A 191 1.15 7.98 -5.54
CA TRP A 191 0.48 7.25 -4.47
C TRP A 191 0.29 8.12 -3.21
N LEU A 192 1.37 8.75 -2.74
CA LEU A 192 1.33 9.61 -1.54
C LEU A 192 0.46 10.84 -1.73
N THR A 193 0.52 11.46 -2.91
CA THR A 193 -0.28 12.65 -3.24
C THR A 193 -1.75 12.34 -3.27
N ARG A 194 -2.15 11.25 -3.93
CA ARG A 194 -3.56 10.84 -3.98
C ARG A 194 -4.07 10.43 -2.60
N LEU A 195 -3.29 9.68 -1.81
CA LEU A 195 -3.65 9.34 -0.42
C LEU A 195 -3.90 10.58 0.42
N TRP A 196 -3.01 11.57 0.35
CA TRP A 196 -3.16 12.81 1.08
C TRP A 196 -4.41 13.55 0.63
N LEU A 197 -4.62 13.75 -0.68
CA LEU A 197 -5.78 14.46 -1.21
C LEU A 197 -7.09 13.82 -0.77
N ALA A 198 -7.23 12.50 -0.93
CA ALA A 198 -8.43 11.75 -0.56
C ALA A 198 -8.69 11.68 0.96
N LYS A 199 -7.79 12.19 1.81
CA LYS A 199 -7.85 12.02 3.26
C LYS A 199 -7.95 10.53 3.64
N ALA A 200 -7.27 9.68 2.88
CA ALA A 200 -7.20 8.26 3.14
C ALA A 200 -6.46 7.97 4.45
N SER A 201 -6.61 6.75 4.97
CA SER A 201 -5.88 6.30 6.14
C SER A 201 -4.38 6.37 5.87
N THR A 202 -3.62 6.84 6.85
CA THR A 202 -2.15 6.72 6.86
C THR A 202 -1.69 5.58 7.77
N SER A 203 -2.64 4.90 8.43
CA SER A 203 -2.37 3.73 9.26
C SER A 203 -1.86 2.59 8.37
N GLY A 204 -0.67 2.09 8.67
CA GLY A 204 0.02 1.07 7.89
C GLY A 204 0.99 1.61 6.83
N LEU A 205 1.00 2.91 6.52
CA LEU A 205 1.88 3.47 5.49
C LEU A 205 3.37 3.30 5.84
N ASN A 206 3.73 3.51 7.12
CA ASN A 206 5.09 3.23 7.61
C ASN A 206 5.44 1.75 7.45
N THR A 207 4.53 0.86 7.84
CA THR A 207 4.72 -0.59 7.75
C THR A 207 4.92 -1.03 6.30
N GLU A 208 4.09 -0.57 5.36
CA GLU A 208 4.22 -0.96 3.95
C GLU A 208 5.46 -0.35 3.28
N SER A 209 5.82 0.91 3.59
CA SER A 209 7.07 1.49 3.11
C SER A 209 8.29 0.71 3.60
N THR A 210 8.30 0.34 4.88
CA THR A 210 9.32 -0.54 5.48
C THR A 210 9.37 -1.91 4.78
N ARG A 211 8.20 -2.54 4.53
CA ARG A 211 8.12 -3.82 3.81
C ARG A 211 8.65 -3.69 2.39
N PHE A 212 8.28 -2.65 1.66
CA PHE A 212 8.80 -2.39 0.31
C PHE A 212 10.32 -2.22 0.33
N ALA A 213 10.85 -1.45 1.28
CA ALA A 213 12.29 -1.27 1.43
C ALA A 213 13.00 -2.61 1.64
N ASN A 214 12.50 -3.47 2.52
CA ASN A 214 13.12 -4.77 2.83
C ASN A 214 12.92 -5.84 1.75
N HIS A 215 11.93 -5.67 0.87
CA HIS A 215 11.55 -6.71 -0.07
C HIS A 215 12.64 -7.00 -1.12
N ARG A 216 12.97 -8.28 -1.32
CA ARG A 216 13.94 -8.69 -2.34
C ARG A 216 13.29 -8.63 -3.72
N VAL A 217 13.97 -8.00 -4.68
CA VAL A 217 13.56 -7.99 -6.08
C VAL A 217 14.12 -9.27 -6.73
N PRO A 218 13.29 -10.11 -7.36
CA PRO A 218 13.77 -11.29 -8.09
C PRO A 218 14.75 -10.90 -9.21
N GLN A 219 15.77 -11.72 -9.47
CA GLN A 219 16.79 -11.41 -10.48
C GLN A 219 16.24 -11.31 -11.92
N ASN A 220 15.13 -11.99 -12.21
CA ASN A 220 14.56 -12.08 -13.56
C ASN A 220 13.29 -11.23 -13.73
N VAL A 221 13.21 -10.07 -13.08
CA VAL A 221 12.09 -9.15 -13.33
C VAL A 221 12.27 -8.51 -14.71
N GLU A 222 11.25 -8.64 -15.56
CA GLU A 222 11.24 -8.04 -16.91
C GLU A 222 11.35 -6.51 -16.87
N SER A 223 10.75 -5.89 -15.85
CA SER A 223 10.90 -4.45 -15.60
C SER A 223 10.91 -4.20 -14.09
N TYR A 224 12.01 -3.61 -13.62
CA TYR A 224 12.18 -3.17 -12.25
C TYR A 224 11.10 -2.15 -11.87
N ALA A 225 10.79 -1.22 -12.78
CA ALA A 225 9.74 -0.23 -12.54
C ALA A 225 8.36 -0.87 -12.37
N ASN A 226 7.96 -1.73 -13.31
CA ASN A 226 6.65 -2.38 -13.24
C ASN A 226 6.50 -3.20 -11.97
N TYR A 227 7.54 -3.91 -11.56
CA TYR A 227 7.54 -4.70 -10.33
C TYR A 227 7.09 -3.89 -9.10
N TRP A 228 7.69 -2.72 -8.87
CA TRP A 228 7.34 -1.87 -7.73
C TRP A 228 5.99 -1.19 -7.89
N ILE A 229 5.67 -0.71 -9.10
CA ILE A 229 4.35 -0.14 -9.39
C ILE A 229 3.25 -1.17 -9.09
N ASP A 230 3.50 -2.44 -9.37
CA ASP A 230 2.56 -3.51 -9.08
C ASP A 230 2.42 -3.82 -7.59
N LYS A 231 3.50 -3.72 -6.82
CA LYS A 231 3.41 -3.81 -5.36
C LYS A 231 2.50 -2.71 -4.81
N ILE A 232 2.60 -1.48 -5.31
CA ILE A 232 1.68 -0.39 -4.96
C ILE A 232 0.24 -0.73 -5.41
N ARG A 233 0.04 -1.27 -6.62
CA ARG A 233 -1.30 -1.69 -7.10
C ARG A 233 -1.94 -2.77 -6.23
N ARG A 234 -1.16 -3.71 -5.69
CA ARG A 234 -1.64 -4.80 -4.82
C ARG A 234 -2.16 -4.31 -3.47
N LEU A 235 -1.94 -3.05 -3.11
CA LEU A 235 -2.57 -2.43 -1.94
C LEU A 235 -4.07 -2.17 -2.14
N ARG A 236 -4.65 -2.45 -3.32
CA ARG A 236 -6.09 -2.36 -3.56
C ARG A 236 -6.89 -3.12 -2.50
N GLY A 237 -7.94 -2.48 -1.97
CA GLY A 237 -8.78 -3.04 -0.91
C GLY A 237 -8.23 -2.81 0.50
N THR A 238 -7.04 -2.24 0.64
CA THR A 238 -6.51 -1.77 1.93
C THR A 238 -6.84 -0.28 2.13
N GLY A 239 -6.74 0.20 3.38
CA GLY A 239 -6.94 1.62 3.71
C GLY A 239 -5.87 2.57 3.14
N ILE A 240 -4.80 2.02 2.55
CA ILE A 240 -3.71 2.77 1.90
C ILE A 240 -3.65 2.49 0.38
N ALA A 241 -4.71 1.94 -0.21
CA ALA A 241 -4.82 1.79 -1.66
C ALA A 241 -4.69 3.15 -2.36
N VAL A 242 -4.22 3.16 -3.62
CA VAL A 242 -4.16 4.41 -4.40
C VAL A 242 -5.58 4.91 -4.68
N PRO A 243 -5.96 6.10 -4.20
CA PRO A 243 -7.32 6.60 -4.35
C PRO A 243 -7.76 6.83 -5.79
N ASN A 244 -9.04 6.59 -6.04
CA ASN A 244 -9.72 6.82 -7.31
C ASN A 244 -10.16 8.29 -7.47
N GLU A 245 -10.76 8.61 -8.62
CA GLU A 245 -11.24 9.96 -8.94
C GLU A 245 -12.29 10.49 -7.97
N GLU A 246 -13.26 9.67 -7.57
CA GLU A 246 -14.32 10.07 -6.66
C GLU A 246 -13.75 10.43 -5.28
N GLU A 247 -12.85 9.60 -4.76
CA GLU A 247 -12.17 9.82 -3.48
C GLU A 247 -11.33 11.10 -3.50
N ILE A 248 -10.60 11.35 -4.59
CA ILE A 248 -9.82 12.57 -4.78
C ILE A 248 -10.73 13.79 -4.84
N GLY A 249 -11.84 13.73 -5.59
CA GLY A 249 -12.79 14.85 -5.71
C GLY A 249 -13.44 15.20 -4.37
N VAL A 250 -13.87 14.19 -3.61
CA VAL A 250 -14.37 14.40 -2.23
C VAL A 250 -13.29 15.02 -1.34
N GLY A 251 -12.05 14.53 -1.48
CA GLY A 251 -10.88 15.05 -0.79
C GLY A 251 -10.63 16.53 -1.05
N ILE A 252 -10.58 16.95 -2.32
CA ILE A 252 -10.35 18.36 -2.71
C ILE A 252 -11.43 19.28 -2.13
N ARG A 253 -12.69 18.82 -2.09
CA ARG A 253 -13.82 19.56 -1.53
C ARG A 253 -13.84 19.69 -0.02
N LYS A 254 -13.38 18.67 0.72
CA LYS A 254 -13.64 18.56 2.17
C LYS A 254 -12.38 18.51 3.03
N ARG A 255 -11.23 18.19 2.45
CA ARG A 255 -9.97 18.08 3.21
C ARG A 255 -9.51 19.48 3.61
N ARG A 256 -9.22 19.63 4.91
CA ARG A 256 -8.42 20.75 5.41
C ARG A 256 -6.99 20.67 4.84
N ALA A 257 -6.70 21.49 3.84
CA ALA A 257 -5.44 21.61 3.13
C ALA A 257 -4.51 22.69 3.71
N TYR A 258 -4.96 23.48 4.69
CA TYR A 258 -4.16 24.53 5.32
C TYR A 258 -4.03 24.35 6.84
N GLY A 259 -2.81 24.56 7.35
CA GLY A 259 -2.44 24.53 8.76
C GLY A 259 -1.41 23.43 9.07
N GLY A 260 -0.38 23.77 9.85
CA GLY A 260 0.70 22.84 10.22
C GLY A 260 1.34 22.18 8.99
N LYS A 261 1.57 20.86 9.06
CA LYS A 261 2.15 20.09 7.94
C LYS A 261 1.25 20.01 6.70
N ALA A 262 -0.06 20.24 6.81
CA ALA A 262 -0.98 20.19 5.66
C ALA A 262 -0.64 21.28 4.63
N SER A 263 -0.19 22.45 5.10
CA SER A 263 0.23 23.54 4.22
C SER A 263 1.39 23.14 3.30
N ASN A 264 2.32 22.29 3.75
CA ASN A 264 3.46 21.85 2.93
C ASN A 264 2.99 21.05 1.71
N ALA A 265 2.14 20.05 1.94
CA ALA A 265 1.57 19.23 0.87
C ALA A 265 0.68 20.06 -0.08
N ALA A 266 -0.19 20.93 0.45
CA ALA A 266 -1.02 21.81 -0.39
C ALA A 266 -0.17 22.76 -1.25
N ARG A 267 0.85 23.39 -0.65
CA ARG A 267 1.81 24.26 -1.35
C ARG A 267 2.49 23.50 -2.49
N THR A 268 2.95 22.29 -2.21
CA THR A 268 3.65 21.44 -3.18
C THR A 268 2.74 21.02 -4.33
N ILE A 269 1.50 20.62 -4.04
CA ILE A 269 0.50 20.24 -5.06
C ILE A 269 0.14 21.44 -5.95
N LEU A 270 -0.17 22.60 -5.35
CA LEU A 270 -0.52 23.81 -6.09
C LEU A 270 0.67 24.30 -6.93
N TRP A 271 1.89 24.19 -6.39
CA TRP A 271 3.11 24.53 -7.11
C TRP A 271 3.31 23.61 -8.32
N GLU A 272 3.16 22.31 -8.15
CA GLU A 272 3.30 21.35 -9.24
C GLU A 272 2.25 21.63 -10.33
N ILE A 273 0.99 21.82 -9.96
CA ILE A 273 -0.08 22.22 -10.89
C ILE A 273 0.29 23.50 -11.63
N ASN A 274 0.77 24.53 -10.92
CA ASN A 274 1.21 25.78 -11.53
C ASN A 274 2.36 25.55 -12.53
N SER A 275 3.35 24.73 -12.15
CA SER A 275 4.52 24.47 -12.98
C SER A 275 4.17 23.78 -14.30
N GLN A 276 3.18 22.89 -14.28
CA GLN A 276 2.67 22.18 -15.46
C GLN A 276 1.75 23.05 -16.33
N LEU A 277 1.16 24.11 -15.77
CA LEU A 277 0.34 25.06 -16.52
C LEU A 277 1.18 26.17 -17.18
N SER A 278 2.30 26.55 -16.56
CA SER A 278 3.15 27.66 -17.01
C SER A 278 4.05 27.24 -18.18
N ASN A 279 4.01 28.02 -19.27
CA ASN A 279 4.99 27.92 -20.36
C ASN A 279 6.24 28.80 -20.12
N ALA A 280 6.28 29.56 -19.02
CA ALA A 280 7.36 30.46 -18.66
C ALA A 280 8.09 29.98 -17.40
N ALA A 281 9.30 30.53 -17.18
CA ALA A 281 10.05 30.28 -15.96
C ALA A 281 9.22 30.66 -14.72
N ASN A 282 8.99 29.69 -13.83
CA ASN A 282 8.23 29.94 -12.62
C ASN A 282 9.04 30.80 -11.63
N PRO A 283 8.38 31.62 -10.79
CA PRO A 283 9.03 32.29 -9.65
C PRO A 283 9.74 31.28 -8.76
N LYS A 284 10.75 31.70 -7.97
CA LYS A 284 11.44 30.78 -7.06
C LYS A 284 10.46 30.15 -6.05
N ARG A 285 10.65 28.86 -5.73
CA ARG A 285 9.78 28.11 -4.79
C ARG A 285 9.76 28.72 -3.39
N GLU A 286 10.82 29.44 -3.04
CA GLU A 286 11.03 30.08 -1.74
C GLU A 286 10.30 31.43 -1.62
N GLU A 287 9.83 32.01 -2.73
CA GLU A 287 9.22 33.34 -2.76
C GLU A 287 7.68 33.29 -2.82
N LEU A 288 7.09 32.13 -2.54
CA LEU A 288 5.67 31.89 -2.68
C LEU A 288 4.98 31.68 -1.33
N SER A 289 3.72 32.08 -1.26
CA SER A 289 2.84 31.87 -0.12
C SER A 289 1.51 31.28 -0.56
N ILE A 290 0.88 30.50 0.33
CA ILE A 290 -0.50 30.07 0.13
C ILE A 290 -1.42 31.25 0.45
N GLU A 291 -2.26 31.59 -0.50
CA GLU A 291 -3.32 32.59 -0.35
C GLU A 291 -4.69 31.91 -0.22
N HIS A 292 -5.52 32.48 0.66
CA HIS A 292 -6.93 32.09 0.81
C HIS A 292 -7.80 33.03 0.00
N ILE A 293 -8.52 32.51 -1.00
CA ILE A 293 -9.35 33.34 -1.88
C ILE A 293 -10.47 34.00 -1.06
N MET A 294 -11.30 33.18 -0.41
CA MET A 294 -12.13 33.58 0.71
C MET A 294 -11.28 33.58 1.99
N PRO A 295 -11.19 34.70 2.74
CA PRO A 295 -10.22 34.87 3.81
C PRO A 295 -10.48 33.96 5.02
N ARG A 296 -9.43 33.77 5.84
CA ARG A 296 -9.51 32.97 7.08
C ARG A 296 -10.52 33.51 8.10
N LYS A 297 -10.77 34.82 8.09
CA LYS A 297 -11.78 35.47 8.93
C LYS A 297 -12.67 36.31 8.02
N LEU A 298 -13.98 36.05 8.03
CA LEU A 298 -14.93 36.86 7.27
C LEU A 298 -15.10 38.25 7.90
N SER A 299 -14.94 39.29 7.08
CA SER A 299 -15.40 40.64 7.37
C SER A 299 -16.93 40.74 7.17
N GLN A 300 -17.55 41.85 7.58
CA GLN A 300 -18.96 42.08 7.28
C GLN A 300 -19.20 42.16 5.77
N GLU A 301 -18.31 42.85 5.04
CA GLU A 301 -18.37 42.95 3.57
C GLU A 301 -18.37 41.57 2.88
N TRP A 302 -17.58 40.62 3.37
CA TRP A 302 -17.60 39.25 2.86
C TRP A 302 -18.89 38.49 3.19
N ARG A 303 -19.48 38.71 4.38
CA ARG A 303 -20.79 38.13 4.73
C ARG A 303 -21.89 38.67 3.83
N ASP A 304 -21.91 39.99 3.62
CA ASP A 304 -22.89 40.65 2.76
C ASP A 304 -22.74 40.17 1.31
N TYR A 305 -21.51 39.91 0.85
CA TYR A 305 -21.21 39.37 -0.48
C TYR A 305 -21.67 37.91 -0.68
N LEU A 306 -21.47 37.06 0.32
CA LEU A 306 -21.80 35.63 0.25
C LEU A 306 -23.28 35.33 0.59
N GLY A 307 -23.97 36.25 1.28
CA GLY A 307 -25.39 36.13 1.63
C GLY A 307 -25.64 35.36 2.94
N GLU A 308 -26.87 34.85 3.10
CA GLU A 308 -27.36 34.32 4.37
C GLU A 308 -26.59 33.08 4.89
N ASP A 309 -26.03 32.24 4.01
CA ASP A 309 -25.32 31.01 4.38
C ASP A 309 -23.78 31.18 4.44
N ALA A 310 -23.29 32.43 4.51
CA ALA A 310 -21.87 32.77 4.42
C ALA A 310 -20.99 32.03 5.46
N ASP A 311 -21.42 31.98 6.72
CA ASP A 311 -20.63 31.39 7.80
C ASP A 311 -20.55 29.85 7.66
N ASN A 312 -21.60 29.18 7.18
CA ASN A 312 -21.62 27.74 6.93
C ASN A 312 -20.76 27.36 5.71
N LEU A 313 -20.88 28.10 4.62
CA LEU A 313 -19.99 27.97 3.47
C LEU A 313 -18.52 28.16 3.89
N HIS A 314 -18.26 29.17 4.72
CA HIS A 314 -16.92 29.45 5.24
C HIS A 314 -16.35 28.30 6.07
N GLU A 315 -17.11 27.80 7.03
CA GLU A 315 -16.70 26.68 7.88
C GLU A 315 -16.30 25.44 7.05
N ASN A 316 -17.05 25.16 5.99
CA ASN A 316 -16.82 24.00 5.14
C ASN A 316 -15.68 24.18 4.12
N CYS A 317 -15.48 25.40 3.61
CA CYS A 317 -14.63 25.63 2.44
C CYS A 317 -13.34 26.42 2.72
N VAL A 318 -13.23 27.15 3.83
CA VAL A 318 -12.12 28.12 4.05
C VAL A 318 -10.74 27.50 3.90
N HIS A 319 -10.54 26.27 4.35
CA HIS A 319 -9.25 25.59 4.32
C HIS A 319 -9.16 24.48 3.26
N THR A 320 -10.10 24.38 2.34
CA THR A 320 -10.09 23.34 1.29
C THR A 320 -9.15 23.74 0.17
N LEU A 321 -8.63 22.77 -0.59
CA LEU A 321 -7.69 23.06 -1.67
C LEU A 321 -8.32 23.96 -2.74
N ALA A 322 -9.63 23.87 -2.95
CA ALA A 322 -10.39 24.72 -3.87
C ALA A 322 -10.31 26.20 -3.47
N ASN A 323 -10.32 26.54 -2.17
CA ASN A 323 -10.21 27.92 -1.69
C ASN A 323 -8.76 28.44 -1.59
N LEU A 324 -7.76 27.65 -2.01
CA LEU A 324 -6.36 28.01 -1.93
C LEU A 324 -5.76 28.29 -3.32
N THR A 325 -4.82 29.23 -3.35
CA THR A 325 -4.00 29.53 -4.54
C THR A 325 -2.60 30.00 -4.14
N LEU A 326 -1.75 30.28 -5.13
CA LEU A 326 -0.38 30.76 -4.92
C LEU A 326 -0.24 32.25 -5.23
N VAL A 327 0.41 32.98 -4.33
CA VAL A 327 0.82 34.38 -4.56
C VAL A 327 2.24 34.59 -4.07
N GLY A 328 2.93 35.60 -4.60
CA GLY A 328 4.26 35.95 -4.12
C GLY A 328 4.18 36.49 -2.70
N GLU A 329 5.15 36.17 -1.84
CA GLU A 329 5.14 36.57 -0.42
C GLU A 329 4.93 38.09 -0.24
N ARG A 330 5.50 38.91 -1.13
CA ARG A 330 5.39 40.37 -1.08
C ARG A 330 3.99 40.90 -1.39
N PHE A 331 3.19 40.16 -2.17
CA PHE A 331 1.83 40.56 -2.55
C PHE A 331 0.77 40.06 -1.57
N ASN A 332 1.10 39.07 -0.73
CA ASN A 332 0.15 38.50 0.22
C ASN A 332 -0.42 39.54 1.23
N PRO A 333 0.39 40.47 1.80
CA PRO A 333 -0.13 41.51 2.69
C PRO A 333 -1.09 42.48 1.99
N GLU A 334 -0.85 42.79 0.71
CA GLU A 334 -1.72 43.68 -0.07
C GLU A 334 -3.07 43.03 -0.34
N ILE A 335 -3.10 41.73 -0.65
CA ILE A 335 -4.33 40.99 -1.00
C ILE A 335 -5.16 40.68 0.26
N SER A 336 -4.54 40.13 1.31
CA SER A 336 -5.08 39.87 2.65
C SER A 336 -6.60 39.57 2.68
N ASN A 337 -7.38 40.34 3.44
CA ASN A 337 -8.82 40.14 3.64
C ASN A 337 -9.70 40.94 2.67
N GLN A 338 -9.15 41.48 1.57
CA GLN A 338 -9.94 42.23 0.60
C GLN A 338 -11.07 41.38 0.01
N ILE A 339 -12.16 42.02 -0.42
CA ILE A 339 -13.26 41.33 -1.12
C ILE A 339 -12.78 40.80 -2.47
N TYR A 340 -13.39 39.70 -2.95
CA TYR A 340 -12.91 39.01 -4.16
C TYR A 340 -12.76 39.94 -5.37
N LYS A 341 -13.64 40.93 -5.54
CA LYS A 341 -13.57 41.90 -6.64
C LYS A 341 -12.22 42.62 -6.73
N GLU A 342 -11.62 42.95 -5.59
CA GLU A 342 -10.30 43.60 -5.54
C GLU A 342 -9.18 42.57 -5.70
N LYS A 343 -9.30 41.41 -5.05
CA LYS A 343 -8.36 40.28 -5.24
C LYS A 343 -8.25 39.87 -6.71
N HIS A 344 -9.37 39.76 -7.41
CA HIS A 344 -9.45 39.38 -8.82
C HIS A 344 -8.64 40.31 -9.73
N LYS A 345 -8.62 41.64 -9.46
CA LYS A 345 -7.77 42.59 -10.21
C LYS A 345 -6.28 42.30 -10.03
N LEU A 346 -5.88 41.92 -8.81
CA LEU A 346 -4.50 41.58 -8.47
C LEU A 346 -4.11 40.20 -9.02
N TYR A 347 -5.01 39.21 -8.92
CA TYR A 347 -4.79 37.85 -9.43
C TYR A 347 -4.54 37.80 -10.94
N LYS A 348 -5.20 38.67 -11.73
CA LYS A 348 -4.91 38.81 -13.18
C LYS A 348 -3.46 39.20 -13.48
N LYS A 349 -2.78 39.86 -12.53
CA LYS A 349 -1.38 40.29 -12.64
C LYS A 349 -0.41 39.35 -11.91
N SER A 350 -0.90 38.26 -11.33
CA SER A 350 -0.08 37.31 -10.59
C SER A 350 1.01 36.74 -11.49
N SER A 351 2.19 36.46 -10.94
CA SER A 351 3.25 35.73 -11.64
C SER A 351 2.97 34.23 -11.75
N PHE A 352 2.01 33.70 -10.96
CA PHE A 352 1.59 32.30 -10.98
C PHE A 352 0.45 32.09 -11.99
N GLU A 353 0.69 31.23 -12.98
CA GLU A 353 -0.29 30.85 -14.01
C GLU A 353 -1.56 30.26 -13.38
N LEU A 354 -1.44 29.44 -12.34
CA LEU A 354 -2.59 28.88 -11.61
C LEU A 354 -3.53 29.98 -11.09
N THR A 355 -2.98 31.08 -10.59
CA THR A 355 -3.74 32.20 -10.02
C THR A 355 -4.29 33.12 -11.10
N ARG A 356 -3.58 33.29 -12.23
CA ARG A 356 -4.12 34.01 -13.40
C ARG A 356 -5.33 33.29 -13.99
N LYS A 357 -5.20 31.98 -14.27
CA LYS A 357 -6.31 31.17 -14.80
C LYS A 357 -7.53 31.12 -13.88
N LEU A 358 -7.30 31.20 -12.56
CA LEU A 358 -8.38 31.37 -11.58
C LEU A 358 -9.16 32.66 -11.86
N ALA A 359 -8.47 33.80 -11.94
CA ALA A 359 -9.12 35.08 -12.19
C ALA A 359 -9.74 35.21 -13.59
N GLU A 360 -9.24 34.47 -14.59
CA GLU A 360 -9.86 34.38 -15.91
C GLU A 360 -11.15 33.57 -15.89
N SER A 361 -11.19 32.51 -15.08
CA SER A 361 -12.34 31.60 -14.99
C SER A 361 -13.48 32.16 -14.12
N TYR A 362 -13.15 32.93 -13.09
CA TYR A 362 -14.10 33.33 -12.05
C TYR A 362 -14.07 34.85 -11.84
N VAL A 363 -15.14 35.52 -12.28
CA VAL A 363 -15.35 36.96 -12.04
C VAL A 363 -15.92 37.21 -10.63
N ASN A 364 -16.61 36.21 -10.08
CA ASN A 364 -17.15 36.18 -8.72
C ASN A 364 -16.52 35.03 -7.92
N TRP A 365 -16.83 34.94 -6.64
CA TRP A 365 -16.41 33.86 -5.76
C TRP A 365 -17.58 33.37 -4.91
N THR A 366 -18.48 32.63 -5.54
CA THR A 366 -19.64 32.02 -4.91
C THR A 366 -19.39 30.55 -4.55
N GLN A 367 -20.37 29.90 -3.92
CA GLN A 367 -20.32 28.46 -3.66
C GLN A 367 -20.21 27.64 -4.96
N GLU A 368 -20.93 28.04 -6.02
CA GLU A 368 -20.87 27.40 -7.32
C GLU A 368 -19.47 27.52 -7.95
N ASP A 369 -18.82 28.68 -7.81
CA ASP A 369 -17.45 28.90 -8.29
C ASP A 369 -16.43 28.01 -7.56
N ILE A 370 -16.61 27.84 -6.24
CA ILE A 370 -15.75 26.97 -5.41
C ILE A 370 -15.92 25.50 -5.84
N GLU A 371 -17.15 25.04 -6.08
CA GLU A 371 -17.44 23.67 -6.51
C GLU A 371 -16.91 23.39 -7.93
N ASP A 372 -17.12 24.30 -8.87
CA ASP A 372 -16.57 24.18 -10.23
C ASP A 372 -15.03 24.14 -10.19
N ARG A 373 -14.39 24.98 -9.35
CA ARG A 373 -12.94 24.93 -9.17
C ARG A 373 -12.50 23.61 -8.57
N ALA A 374 -13.22 23.07 -7.59
CA ALA A 374 -12.90 21.76 -7.01
C ALA A 374 -12.92 20.66 -8.09
N GLN A 375 -13.90 20.69 -9.00
CA GLN A 375 -13.98 19.76 -10.12
C GLN A 375 -12.81 19.95 -11.11
N LYS A 376 -12.48 21.19 -11.48
CA LYS A 376 -11.33 21.48 -12.36
C LYS A 376 -10.00 21.06 -11.75
N LEU A 377 -9.79 21.31 -10.45
CA LEU A 377 -8.60 20.85 -9.73
C LEU A 377 -8.54 19.32 -9.68
N THR A 378 -9.67 18.63 -9.53
CA THR A 378 -9.74 17.16 -9.61
C THR A 378 -9.22 16.67 -10.97
N GLY A 379 -9.68 17.26 -12.07
CA GLY A 379 -9.19 16.93 -13.41
C GLY A 379 -7.69 17.16 -13.58
N LEU A 380 -7.15 18.28 -13.07
CA LEU A 380 -5.71 18.56 -13.10
C LEU A 380 -4.91 17.56 -12.26
N VAL A 381 -5.40 17.18 -11.09
CA VAL A 381 -4.77 16.16 -10.24
C VAL A 381 -4.71 14.81 -10.96
N LEU A 382 -5.81 14.39 -11.60
CA LEU A 382 -5.85 13.12 -12.33
C LEU A 382 -4.91 13.12 -13.53
N LYS A 383 -4.72 14.27 -14.17
CA LYS A 383 -3.78 14.47 -15.27
C LYS A 383 -2.32 14.39 -14.81
N TYR A 384 -1.95 15.05 -13.71
CA TYR A 384 -0.55 15.19 -13.29
C TYR A 384 -0.06 14.08 -12.37
N TRP A 385 -0.96 13.44 -11.64
CA TRP A 385 -0.69 12.22 -10.87
C TRP A 385 -1.55 11.08 -11.42
N PRO A 386 -1.32 10.62 -12.66
CA PRO A 386 -2.14 9.59 -13.29
C PRO A 386 -1.94 8.25 -12.59
N TRP A 387 -3.04 7.53 -12.39
CA TRP A 387 -3.02 6.16 -11.90
C TRP A 387 -4.09 5.36 -12.61
N GLU A 388 -3.67 4.52 -13.54
CA GLU A 388 -4.57 3.60 -14.19
C GLU A 388 -4.91 2.45 -13.24
N ASN A 389 -6.20 2.31 -12.93
CA ASN A 389 -6.73 1.12 -12.30
C ASN A 389 -6.77 -0.03 -13.31
N VAL A 390 -5.59 -0.49 -13.75
CA VAL A 390 -5.47 -1.67 -14.59
C VAL A 390 -5.88 -2.87 -13.74
N SER A 391 -7.10 -3.36 -13.95
CA SER A 391 -7.46 -4.71 -13.55
C SER A 391 -6.56 -5.64 -14.34
N ARG A 392 -5.58 -6.27 -13.68
CA ARG A 392 -4.71 -7.25 -14.32
C ARG A 392 -5.39 -8.54 -14.70
N THR A 393 -6.60 -8.75 -14.20
CA THR A 393 -7.46 -9.79 -14.73
C THR A 393 -8.18 -9.19 -15.92
N LYS A 394 -7.58 -9.37 -17.10
CA LYS A 394 -8.37 -9.38 -18.34
C LYS A 394 -9.26 -10.62 -18.26
N VAL A 395 -10.49 -10.50 -18.74
CA VAL A 395 -11.38 -11.65 -18.83
C VAL A 395 -11.80 -11.78 -20.27
N ARG A 396 -11.75 -12.99 -20.81
CA ARG A 396 -12.34 -13.26 -22.12
C ARG A 396 -13.53 -14.19 -21.96
N TRP A 397 -14.53 -13.99 -22.80
CA TRP A 397 -15.76 -14.77 -22.77
C TRP A 397 -16.24 -15.08 -24.18
N ARG A 398 -17.02 -16.15 -24.34
CA ARG A 398 -17.68 -16.51 -25.60
C ARG A 398 -19.01 -17.21 -25.35
N ILE A 399 -19.87 -17.20 -26.36
CA ILE A 399 -21.13 -17.95 -26.37
C ILE A 399 -20.94 -19.21 -27.21
N GLY A 400 -21.05 -20.39 -26.61
CA GLY A 400 -20.75 -21.67 -27.26
C GLY A 400 -19.36 -21.67 -27.88
N ASP A 401 -19.30 -21.87 -29.20
CA ASP A 401 -18.07 -21.90 -29.99
C ASP A 401 -17.78 -20.62 -30.78
N ASN A 402 -18.47 -19.52 -30.46
CA ASN A 402 -18.23 -18.22 -31.08
C ASN A 402 -16.83 -17.66 -30.74
N GLU A 403 -16.45 -16.60 -31.44
CA GLU A 403 -15.20 -15.88 -31.19
C GLU A 403 -15.11 -15.33 -29.75
N TRP A 404 -13.91 -15.36 -29.20
CA TRP A 404 -13.61 -14.79 -27.89
C TRP A 404 -13.76 -13.28 -27.90
N GLN A 405 -14.49 -12.76 -26.92
CA GLN A 405 -14.62 -11.35 -26.61
C GLN A 405 -13.75 -11.03 -25.40
N GLU A 406 -12.87 -10.04 -25.50
CA GLU A 406 -11.99 -9.64 -24.41
C GLU A 406 -12.48 -8.40 -23.67
N GLU A 407 -12.39 -8.44 -22.36
CA GLU A 407 -12.88 -7.39 -21.48
C GLU A 407 -11.82 -6.98 -20.47
N LYS A 408 -11.68 -5.66 -20.31
CA LYS A 408 -10.75 -5.07 -19.33
C LYS A 408 -11.18 -5.31 -17.88
N THR A 409 -12.46 -5.60 -17.63
CA THR A 409 -13.00 -5.80 -16.28
C THR A 409 -14.15 -6.82 -16.27
N PHE A 410 -14.36 -7.50 -15.13
CA PHE A 410 -15.52 -8.36 -14.90
C PHE A 410 -16.87 -7.63 -15.00
N LYS A 411 -16.87 -6.34 -14.70
CA LYS A 411 -18.04 -5.47 -14.85
C LYS A 411 -18.45 -5.38 -16.32
N ASN A 412 -17.50 -5.12 -17.21
CA ASN A 412 -17.77 -5.01 -18.64
C ASN A 412 -18.20 -6.35 -19.23
N MET A 413 -17.54 -7.44 -18.85
CA MET A 413 -17.99 -8.79 -19.21
C MET A 413 -19.44 -9.03 -18.80
N LEU A 414 -19.83 -8.73 -17.57
CA LEU A 414 -21.19 -8.94 -17.11
C LEU A 414 -22.22 -8.17 -17.95
N LEU A 415 -21.92 -6.91 -18.26
CA LEU A 415 -22.76 -6.04 -19.09
C LEU A 415 -22.87 -6.56 -20.54
N ASN A 416 -21.73 -6.90 -21.14
CA ASN A 416 -21.66 -7.31 -22.55
C ASN A 416 -22.19 -8.72 -22.78
N VAL A 417 -22.01 -9.64 -21.81
CA VAL A 417 -22.68 -10.96 -21.83
C VAL A 417 -24.20 -10.77 -21.78
N ALA A 418 -24.71 -9.92 -20.88
CA ALA A 418 -26.15 -9.68 -20.78
C ALA A 418 -26.71 -9.10 -22.09
N ALA A 419 -26.03 -8.11 -22.68
CA ALA A 419 -26.41 -7.53 -23.97
C ALA A 419 -26.41 -8.60 -25.09
N ALA A 420 -25.35 -9.40 -25.20
CA ALA A 420 -25.24 -10.43 -26.22
C ALA A 420 -26.29 -11.54 -26.07
N LEU A 421 -26.71 -11.87 -24.85
CA LEU A 421 -27.82 -12.77 -24.62
C LEU A 421 -29.16 -12.17 -25.10
N ILE A 422 -29.40 -10.88 -24.87
CA ILE A 422 -30.59 -10.21 -25.39
C ILE A 422 -30.53 -10.14 -26.92
N ASP A 423 -29.37 -9.89 -27.53
CA ASP A 423 -29.22 -9.83 -28.99
C ASP A 423 -29.64 -11.15 -29.69
N ILE A 424 -29.46 -12.31 -29.03
CA ILE A 424 -29.83 -13.63 -29.58
C ILE A 424 -31.35 -13.76 -29.76
N ASP A 425 -32.13 -13.30 -28.77
CA ASP A 425 -33.60 -13.28 -28.82
C ASP A 425 -34.12 -12.16 -27.92
N PRO A 426 -34.31 -10.94 -28.47
CA PRO A 426 -34.62 -9.77 -27.65
C PRO A 426 -35.92 -9.90 -26.85
N LEU A 427 -36.93 -10.60 -27.38
CA LEU A 427 -38.24 -10.72 -26.75
C LEU A 427 -38.23 -11.73 -25.61
N GLU A 428 -37.56 -12.85 -25.82
CA GLU A 428 -37.61 -14.01 -24.93
C GLU A 428 -36.46 -14.00 -23.91
N ASN A 429 -35.25 -13.63 -24.32
CA ASN A 429 -34.10 -13.60 -23.42
C ASN A 429 -34.18 -12.45 -22.43
N SER A 430 -34.72 -11.28 -22.82
CA SER A 430 -34.97 -10.18 -21.86
C SER A 430 -35.88 -10.63 -20.71
N LYS A 431 -36.94 -11.41 -20.98
CA LYS A 431 -37.80 -11.99 -19.94
C LYS A 431 -37.08 -13.02 -19.09
N ARG A 432 -36.38 -13.97 -19.73
CA ARG A 432 -35.67 -15.07 -19.05
C ARG A 432 -34.62 -14.57 -18.08
N ILE A 433 -33.93 -13.48 -18.41
CA ILE A 433 -32.92 -12.89 -17.53
C ILE A 433 -33.52 -11.99 -16.44
N LEU A 434 -34.65 -11.31 -16.69
CA LEU A 434 -35.34 -10.47 -15.69
C LEU A 434 -36.02 -11.28 -14.58
N ASP A 435 -36.62 -12.42 -14.94
CA ASP A 435 -37.35 -13.27 -13.98
C ASP A 435 -36.43 -14.20 -13.18
N GLY A 436 -35.11 -14.02 -13.33
CA GLY A 436 -34.10 -14.84 -12.70
C GLY A 436 -33.91 -14.61 -11.21
N LYS A 437 -34.12 -15.68 -10.43
CA LYS A 437 -33.52 -15.84 -9.10
C LYS A 437 -32.18 -16.57 -9.30
N TYR A 438 -31.08 -15.86 -9.12
CA TYR A 438 -29.74 -16.32 -9.55
C TYR A 438 -28.90 -16.98 -8.45
N PHE A 439 -29.17 -16.69 -7.18
CA PHE A 439 -28.45 -17.30 -6.05
C PHE A 439 -29.41 -17.76 -4.95
N ARG A 440 -28.92 -18.64 -4.05
CA ARG A 440 -29.65 -19.06 -2.84
C ARG A 440 -30.03 -17.81 -2.01
N GLY A 441 -31.33 -17.60 -1.82
CA GLY A 441 -31.90 -16.38 -1.22
C GLY A 441 -32.86 -15.63 -2.15
N GLY A 442 -32.89 -15.98 -3.45
CA GLY A 442 -33.95 -15.53 -4.36
C GLY A 442 -33.89 -14.07 -4.80
N GLY A 443 -32.73 -13.43 -4.69
CA GLY A 443 -32.52 -12.06 -5.16
C GLY A 443 -32.50 -11.97 -6.69
N ARG A 444 -33.13 -10.93 -7.23
CA ARG A 444 -32.97 -10.50 -8.63
C ARG A 444 -31.75 -9.58 -8.75
N TYR A 445 -31.07 -9.65 -9.89
CA TYR A 445 -29.87 -8.86 -10.18
C TYR A 445 -30.01 -7.97 -11.41
N ILE A 446 -31.08 -8.18 -12.19
CA ILE A 446 -31.43 -7.42 -13.38
C ILE A 446 -32.81 -6.84 -13.13
N PHE A 447 -32.97 -5.57 -13.49
CA PHE A 447 -34.17 -4.80 -13.22
C PHE A 447 -34.54 -3.96 -14.42
N ARG A 448 -35.80 -3.52 -14.49
CA ARG A 448 -36.18 -2.43 -15.39
C ARG A 448 -35.67 -1.10 -14.83
N SER A 449 -35.26 -0.21 -15.72
CA SER A 449 -34.94 1.16 -15.33
C SER A 449 -36.16 1.85 -14.71
N GLY A 450 -35.94 2.73 -13.74
CA GLY A 450 -36.94 3.41 -12.91
C GLY A 450 -37.37 2.64 -11.66
N THR A 451 -36.73 1.51 -11.33
CA THR A 451 -37.06 0.73 -10.12
C THR A 451 -36.23 1.16 -8.89
N ARG A 452 -36.80 1.06 -7.68
CA ARG A 452 -36.22 1.57 -6.40
C ARG A 452 -34.79 1.06 -6.04
N ARG A 453 -34.22 0.10 -6.79
CA ARG A 453 -32.89 -0.49 -6.56
C ARG A 453 -31.79 0.02 -7.52
N GLU A 454 -32.04 1.05 -8.33
CA GLU A 454 -31.12 1.55 -9.36
C GLU A 454 -29.78 2.08 -8.87
N GLY A 455 -29.67 2.59 -7.64
CA GLY A 455 -28.47 3.33 -7.17
C GLY A 455 -27.13 2.58 -7.19
N ARG A 456 -27.10 1.28 -7.50
CA ARG A 456 -25.87 0.47 -7.68
C ARG A 456 -25.90 -0.42 -8.94
N CYS A 457 -26.80 -0.14 -9.87
CA CYS A 457 -26.94 -0.88 -11.12
C CYS A 457 -26.45 -0.02 -12.30
N LEU A 458 -26.00 -0.67 -13.38
CA LEU A 458 -25.62 0.01 -14.62
C LEU A 458 -26.51 -0.44 -15.77
N PRO A 459 -26.80 0.43 -16.76
CA PRO A 459 -27.59 0.07 -17.93
C PRO A 459 -26.89 -0.99 -18.76
N ILE A 460 -27.67 -1.93 -19.30
CA ILE A 460 -27.17 -2.94 -20.25
C ILE A 460 -26.91 -2.23 -21.59
N PRO A 461 -25.71 -2.37 -22.20
CA PRO A 461 -25.41 -1.72 -23.47
C PRO A 461 -26.44 -2.05 -24.55
N ARG A 462 -26.91 -1.02 -25.27
CA ARG A 462 -27.98 -1.10 -26.29
C ARG A 462 -29.39 -1.35 -25.76
N TYR A 463 -29.55 -1.54 -24.45
CA TYR A 463 -30.82 -1.89 -23.81
C TYR A 463 -30.98 -1.13 -22.50
N ASP A 464 -31.00 0.21 -22.60
CA ASP A 464 -31.02 1.13 -21.45
C ASP A 464 -32.28 1.00 -20.58
N GLU A 465 -33.33 0.35 -21.09
CA GLU A 465 -34.52 -0.02 -20.33
C GLU A 465 -34.25 -1.09 -19.25
N TYR A 466 -33.10 -1.76 -19.31
CA TYR A 466 -32.66 -2.75 -18.33
C TYR A 466 -31.35 -2.33 -17.64
N VAL A 467 -31.30 -2.56 -16.34
CA VAL A 467 -30.12 -2.30 -15.51
C VAL A 467 -29.70 -3.58 -14.78
N ILE A 468 -28.40 -3.79 -14.61
CA ILE A 468 -27.83 -4.94 -13.91
C ILE A 468 -26.98 -4.49 -12.72
N SER A 469 -27.10 -5.21 -11.60
CA SER A 469 -26.30 -4.96 -10.40
C SER A 469 -24.86 -5.40 -10.63
N VAL A 470 -23.94 -4.43 -10.62
CA VAL A 470 -22.50 -4.67 -10.79
C VAL A 470 -21.73 -4.64 -9.47
N ASP A 471 -22.40 -4.24 -8.39
CA ASP A 471 -21.87 -4.19 -7.01
C ASP A 471 -21.91 -5.57 -6.32
N ILE A 472 -21.33 -6.56 -6.99
CA ILE A 472 -21.17 -7.92 -6.49
C ILE A 472 -19.74 -8.38 -6.73
N TRP A 473 -19.22 -9.33 -5.95
CA TRP A 473 -17.84 -9.81 -6.12
C TRP A 473 -17.63 -10.42 -7.53
N ASP A 474 -16.43 -10.32 -8.08
CA ASP A 474 -16.12 -10.75 -9.46
C ASP A 474 -16.45 -12.22 -9.74
N LYS A 475 -16.26 -13.10 -8.74
CA LYS A 475 -16.73 -14.50 -8.81
C LYS A 475 -18.25 -14.63 -9.01
N TYR A 476 -19.04 -13.74 -8.41
CA TYR A 476 -20.50 -13.73 -8.57
C TYR A 476 -20.93 -13.11 -9.88
N LYS A 477 -20.17 -12.15 -10.43
CA LYS A 477 -20.40 -11.64 -11.80
C LYS A 477 -20.26 -12.78 -12.82
N THR A 478 -19.21 -13.59 -12.67
CA THR A 478 -18.95 -14.73 -13.55
C THR A 478 -20.05 -15.80 -13.44
N LEU A 479 -20.50 -16.13 -12.22
CA LEU A 479 -21.63 -17.04 -11.99
C LEU A 479 -22.95 -16.48 -12.56
N LEU A 480 -23.18 -15.17 -12.45
CA LEU A 480 -24.35 -14.53 -13.02
C LEU A 480 -24.38 -14.65 -14.56
N CYS A 481 -23.25 -14.43 -15.24
CA CYS A 481 -23.10 -14.67 -16.68
C CYS A 481 -23.48 -16.10 -17.08
N TYR A 482 -22.97 -17.09 -16.35
CA TYR A 482 -23.26 -18.49 -16.59
C TYR A 482 -24.75 -18.82 -16.41
N GLU A 483 -25.36 -18.38 -15.31
CA GLU A 483 -26.79 -18.64 -15.05
C GLU A 483 -27.73 -17.91 -16.02
N MET A 484 -27.35 -16.71 -16.48
CA MET A 484 -28.07 -16.03 -17.57
C MET A 484 -28.02 -16.86 -18.86
N GLY A 485 -26.84 -17.34 -19.25
CA GLY A 485 -26.67 -18.20 -20.42
C GLY A 485 -27.53 -19.46 -20.35
N LYS A 486 -27.47 -20.17 -19.21
CA LYS A 486 -28.28 -21.37 -18.98
C LYS A 486 -29.77 -21.12 -19.13
N ARG A 487 -30.28 -19.99 -18.62
CA ARG A 487 -31.69 -19.59 -18.76
C ARG A 487 -32.06 -19.28 -20.20
N CYS A 488 -31.14 -18.68 -20.95
CA CYS A 488 -31.29 -18.41 -22.37
C CYS A 488 -31.05 -19.63 -23.28
N GLY A 489 -30.65 -20.78 -22.71
CA GLY A 489 -30.36 -22.00 -23.46
C GLY A 489 -29.03 -21.99 -24.20
N VAL A 490 -28.08 -21.15 -23.78
CA VAL A 490 -26.76 -21.02 -24.41
C VAL A 490 -25.63 -21.20 -23.39
N GLU A 491 -24.51 -21.78 -23.83
CA GLU A 491 -23.33 -21.93 -23.00
C GLU A 491 -22.52 -20.62 -23.00
N ILE A 492 -22.17 -20.13 -21.81
CA ILE A 492 -21.24 -19.00 -21.65
C ILE A 492 -19.95 -19.55 -21.06
N VAL A 493 -18.85 -19.41 -21.81
CA VAL A 493 -17.52 -19.79 -21.36
C VAL A 493 -16.76 -18.53 -20.97
N VAL A 494 -16.12 -18.54 -19.80
CA VAL A 494 -15.32 -17.42 -19.29
C VAL A 494 -13.93 -17.91 -18.89
N GLU A 495 -12.90 -17.18 -19.34
CA GLU A 495 -11.50 -17.42 -18.98
C GLU A 495 -10.88 -16.18 -18.36
N PHE A 496 -10.16 -16.40 -17.26
CA PHE A 496 -9.37 -15.36 -16.63
C PHE A 496 -7.98 -15.34 -17.24
N LEU A 497 -7.64 -14.22 -17.86
CA LEU A 497 -6.31 -13.98 -18.39
C LEU A 497 -5.51 -13.25 -17.32
N LYS A 498 -4.37 -13.83 -16.96
CA LYS A 498 -3.39 -13.18 -16.10
C LYS A 498 -2.23 -12.75 -16.99
N ASP A 499 -1.88 -11.46 -16.92
CA ASP A 499 -0.61 -11.01 -17.47
C ASP A 499 0.50 -11.74 -16.72
N SER A 500 1.19 -12.63 -17.43
CA SER A 500 2.41 -13.27 -16.98
C SER A 500 3.57 -12.75 -17.81
N THR A 501 4.75 -12.64 -17.21
CA THR A 501 6.01 -12.22 -17.86
C THR A 501 6.49 -13.18 -18.97
N VAL A 502 5.65 -14.14 -19.40
CA VAL A 502 5.94 -15.17 -20.41
C VAL A 502 4.81 -15.26 -21.45
N GLY A 503 4.00 -14.20 -21.60
CA GLY A 503 2.83 -14.15 -22.48
C GLY A 503 1.50 -14.44 -21.78
N GLU A 504 0.39 -14.23 -22.49
CA GLU A 504 -0.97 -14.44 -21.98
C GLU A 504 -1.18 -15.92 -21.61
N ARG A 505 -1.42 -16.19 -20.31
CA ARG A 505 -1.74 -17.54 -19.82
C ARG A 505 -3.13 -17.54 -19.19
N VAL A 506 -3.94 -18.52 -19.59
CA VAL A 506 -5.23 -18.81 -18.96
C VAL A 506 -4.94 -19.29 -17.54
N TRP A 507 -5.30 -18.47 -16.56
CA TRP A 507 -5.03 -18.73 -15.13
C TRP A 507 -6.21 -19.46 -14.45
N GLY A 508 -7.34 -19.60 -15.15
CA GLY A 508 -8.45 -20.46 -14.77
C GLY A 508 -9.55 -20.43 -15.83
N ARG A 509 -10.12 -21.61 -16.12
CA ARG A 509 -11.36 -21.76 -16.91
C ARG A 509 -12.47 -22.05 -15.93
N VAL A 510 -13.57 -21.32 -16.03
CA VAL A 510 -14.67 -21.51 -15.09
C VAL A 510 -15.68 -22.51 -15.64
N ASP A 511 -15.49 -23.79 -15.34
CA ASP A 511 -16.55 -24.80 -15.46
C ASP A 511 -17.52 -24.64 -14.26
N LEU A 512 -18.39 -23.64 -14.37
CA LEU A 512 -19.28 -23.16 -13.30
C LEU A 512 -20.52 -24.00 -12.93
N PRO A 513 -20.90 -25.14 -13.58
CA PRO A 513 -21.91 -25.99 -12.97
C PRO A 513 -21.47 -26.51 -11.58
N LEU A 514 -20.19 -26.41 -11.22
CA LEU A 514 -19.59 -27.21 -10.14
C LEU A 514 -19.25 -26.43 -8.87
N LEU A 515 -19.35 -25.10 -8.88
CA LEU A 515 -19.17 -24.30 -7.65
C LEU A 515 -20.43 -24.26 -6.78
N TYR A 516 -21.61 -24.59 -7.33
CA TYR A 516 -22.90 -24.56 -6.62
C TYR A 516 -23.93 -25.62 -7.02
N ALA A 517 -23.59 -26.65 -7.82
CA ALA A 517 -24.48 -27.81 -8.00
C ALA A 517 -24.57 -28.61 -6.69
N ASN A 518 -25.48 -28.18 -5.82
CA ASN A 518 -26.11 -29.08 -4.86
C ASN A 518 -27.02 -30.02 -5.65
N GLY A 519 -26.48 -31.20 -5.93
CA GLY A 519 -27.17 -32.32 -6.57
C GLY A 519 -26.18 -33.45 -6.78
N GLU A 520 -25.83 -34.14 -5.69
CA GLU A 520 -25.24 -35.49 -5.70
C GLU A 520 -23.91 -35.70 -6.46
N LYS A 521 -22.82 -35.06 -6.02
CA LYS A 521 -21.46 -35.62 -6.16
C LYS A 521 -20.63 -35.26 -4.92
N ARG A 522 -20.28 -36.26 -4.10
CA ARG A 522 -19.47 -36.07 -2.88
C ARG A 522 -18.09 -35.56 -3.30
N THR A 523 -17.67 -34.40 -2.80
CA THR A 523 -16.25 -34.03 -2.83
C THR A 523 -15.55 -34.86 -1.77
N ARG A 524 -14.71 -35.80 -2.18
CA ARG A 524 -13.85 -36.55 -1.26
C ARG A 524 -12.53 -35.80 -1.17
N LEU A 525 -12.03 -35.61 0.03
CA LEU A 525 -10.71 -35.07 0.27
C LEU A 525 -9.81 -36.26 0.56
N ARG A 526 -8.60 -36.29 0.01
CA ARG A 526 -7.56 -37.14 0.58
C ARG A 526 -6.38 -36.30 0.96
N TRP A 527 -5.71 -36.68 2.03
CA TRP A 527 -4.58 -35.95 2.56
C TRP A 527 -3.56 -36.93 3.10
N ARG A 528 -2.33 -36.48 3.20
CA ARG A 528 -1.25 -37.20 3.86
C ARG A 528 -0.25 -36.21 4.43
N ILE A 529 0.53 -36.68 5.39
CA ILE A 529 1.71 -35.99 5.86
C ILE A 529 2.95 -36.70 5.30
N ASN A 530 3.95 -35.93 4.90
CA ASN A 530 5.19 -36.42 4.28
C ASN A 530 4.91 -37.42 3.13
N GLU A 531 5.44 -38.63 3.24
CA GLU A 531 5.25 -39.72 2.28
C GLU A 531 4.33 -40.83 2.79
N ASP A 532 3.58 -40.57 3.86
CA ASP A 532 2.69 -41.55 4.49
C ASP A 532 1.50 -41.92 3.58
N ASP A 533 0.76 -42.94 4.01
CA ASP A 533 -0.44 -43.40 3.33
C ASP A 533 -1.51 -42.30 3.23
N TRP A 534 -2.26 -42.31 2.12
CA TRP A 534 -3.35 -41.37 1.92
C TRP A 534 -4.53 -41.68 2.85
N LEU A 535 -4.92 -40.68 3.62
CA LEU A 535 -6.12 -40.69 4.45
C LEU A 535 -7.26 -39.96 3.74
N GLU A 536 -8.49 -40.41 3.93
CA GLU A 536 -9.66 -39.83 3.29
C GLU A 536 -10.56 -39.07 4.27
N GLU A 537 -11.10 -37.96 3.79
CA GLU A 537 -11.99 -37.09 4.54
C GLU A 537 -13.23 -36.73 3.71
N GLN A 538 -14.38 -36.75 4.39
CA GLN A 538 -15.68 -36.45 3.77
C GLN A 538 -16.06 -34.97 3.93
N ALA A 539 -15.35 -34.21 4.79
CA ALA A 539 -15.65 -32.81 5.07
C ALA A 539 -14.42 -32.00 5.50
N TYR A 540 -14.38 -30.72 5.12
CA TYR A 540 -13.29 -29.80 5.46
C TYR A 540 -13.06 -29.63 6.98
N PRO A 541 -14.10 -29.52 7.84
CA PRO A 541 -13.89 -29.53 9.28
C PRO A 541 -13.19 -30.79 9.80
N GLY A 542 -13.48 -31.96 9.20
CA GLY A 542 -12.84 -33.23 9.54
C GLY A 542 -11.37 -33.23 9.16
N LEU A 543 -11.06 -32.83 7.91
CA LEU A 543 -9.70 -32.61 7.45
C LEU A 543 -8.89 -31.71 8.38
N LEU A 544 -9.46 -30.59 8.81
CA LEU A 544 -8.77 -29.65 9.69
C LEU A 544 -8.42 -30.27 11.05
N LEU A 545 -9.38 -30.98 11.64
CA LEU A 545 -9.21 -31.64 12.94
C LEU A 545 -8.18 -32.76 12.85
N ASN A 546 -8.24 -33.57 11.81
CA ASN A 546 -7.41 -34.76 11.69
C ASN A 546 -5.98 -34.43 11.23
N VAL A 547 -5.78 -33.38 10.42
CA VAL A 547 -4.43 -32.84 10.16
C VAL A 547 -3.83 -32.29 11.45
N ALA A 548 -4.59 -31.53 12.24
CA ALA A 548 -4.08 -31.00 13.50
C ALA A 548 -3.74 -32.12 14.49
N ALA A 549 -4.58 -33.16 14.59
CA ALA A 549 -4.33 -34.34 15.40
C ALA A 549 -3.03 -35.06 14.95
N ALA A 550 -2.87 -35.31 13.66
CA ALA A 550 -1.68 -35.99 13.14
C ALA A 550 -0.38 -35.19 13.38
N LEU A 551 -0.43 -33.86 13.33
CA LEU A 551 0.72 -33.03 13.67
C LEU A 551 1.04 -33.09 15.18
N LEU A 552 0.01 -33.12 16.03
CA LEU A 552 0.20 -33.28 17.47
C LEU A 552 0.70 -34.68 17.81
N ASP A 553 0.25 -35.73 17.13
CA ASP A 553 0.71 -37.12 17.34
C ASP A 553 2.22 -37.29 17.13
N LEU A 554 2.84 -36.47 16.27
CA LEU A 554 4.28 -36.50 16.02
C LEU A 554 5.09 -35.95 17.20
N GLU A 555 4.73 -34.76 17.68
CA GLU A 555 5.41 -34.08 18.81
C GLU A 555 4.40 -33.27 19.64
N PRO A 556 3.66 -33.89 20.59
CA PRO A 556 2.48 -33.27 21.21
C PRO A 556 2.74 -31.93 21.90
N GLU A 557 3.81 -31.83 22.69
CA GLU A 557 4.13 -30.59 23.42
C GLU A 557 4.71 -29.51 22.51
N GLU A 558 5.62 -29.88 21.60
CA GLU A 558 6.32 -28.93 20.73
C GLU A 558 5.40 -28.39 19.64
N ASN A 559 4.69 -29.28 18.94
CA ASN A 559 3.71 -28.88 17.93
C ASN A 559 2.50 -28.20 18.56
N GLY A 560 2.08 -28.61 19.77
CA GLY A 560 1.05 -27.90 20.53
C GLY A 560 1.42 -26.43 20.79
N ASN A 561 2.65 -26.17 21.24
CA ASN A 561 3.14 -24.81 21.47
C ASN A 561 3.28 -24.00 20.17
N ARG A 562 3.77 -24.62 19.08
CA ARG A 562 3.84 -23.98 17.77
C ARG A 562 2.43 -23.56 17.30
N LEU A 563 1.48 -24.50 17.29
CA LEU A 563 0.12 -24.27 16.83
C LEU A 563 -0.64 -23.22 17.66
N LEU A 564 -0.46 -23.19 18.98
CA LEU A 564 -1.04 -22.15 19.85
C LEU A 564 -0.55 -20.73 19.51
N ASN A 565 0.69 -20.60 19.04
CA ASN A 565 1.30 -19.33 18.64
C ASN A 565 1.04 -18.95 17.17
N MET A 566 0.37 -19.83 16.42
CA MET A 566 0.06 -19.63 15.01
C MET A 566 -0.87 -18.42 14.80
N LYS A 567 -0.51 -17.56 13.84
CA LYS A 567 -1.28 -16.38 13.43
C LYS A 567 -1.58 -16.46 11.94
N HIS A 568 -2.86 -16.34 11.57
CA HIS A 568 -3.29 -16.35 10.17
C HIS A 568 -4.18 -15.14 9.85
N MET A 569 -4.14 -14.66 8.59
CA MET A 569 -4.92 -13.53 8.03
C MET A 569 -5.24 -12.38 9.01
N GLY A 570 -4.29 -11.46 9.21
CA GLY A 570 -4.51 -10.29 10.04
C GLY A 570 -4.39 -10.56 11.55
N ASN A 571 -3.46 -11.44 11.92
CA ASN A 571 -3.07 -11.72 13.31
C ASN A 571 -4.15 -12.43 14.16
N ARG A 572 -5.07 -13.17 13.53
CA ARG A 572 -6.11 -13.93 14.22
C ARG A 572 -5.54 -15.27 14.72
N THR A 573 -5.95 -15.65 15.93
CA THR A 573 -5.63 -16.96 16.54
C THR A 573 -6.74 -17.95 16.18
N TYR A 574 -6.35 -19.17 15.79
CA TYR A 574 -7.29 -20.24 15.40
C TYR A 574 -7.21 -21.48 16.30
N PHE A 575 -6.10 -21.62 17.03
CA PHE A 575 -5.80 -22.68 17.99
C PHE A 575 -5.91 -22.16 19.43
N PHE A 576 -6.49 -22.96 20.31
CA PHE A 576 -6.75 -22.56 21.69
C PHE A 576 -6.52 -23.73 22.64
N ARG A 577 -6.14 -23.41 23.88
CA ARG A 577 -6.26 -24.38 24.98
C ARG A 577 -7.73 -24.61 25.31
N SER A 578 -8.10 -25.85 25.60
CA SER A 578 -9.50 -26.25 25.82
C SER A 578 -10.18 -25.43 26.93
N GLU A 579 -9.43 -25.04 27.97
CA GLU A 579 -9.86 -24.24 29.12
C GLU A 579 -10.20 -22.78 28.82
N THR A 580 -9.75 -22.22 27.68
CA THR A 580 -10.02 -20.81 27.35
C THR A 580 -11.48 -20.60 26.90
N SER A 581 -12.12 -19.50 27.25
CA SER A 581 -13.47 -19.19 26.75
C SER A 581 -13.43 -18.96 25.23
N ALA A 582 -14.03 -19.88 24.46
CA ALA A 582 -14.00 -19.84 23.00
C ALA A 582 -15.40 -19.96 22.39
N SER A 583 -15.53 -19.46 21.15
CA SER A 583 -16.75 -19.54 20.35
C SER A 583 -17.29 -20.97 20.23
N SER A 584 -18.61 -21.12 20.13
CA SER A 584 -19.31 -22.38 19.85
C SER A 584 -18.89 -23.10 18.56
N ARG A 585 -18.09 -22.45 17.71
CA ARG A 585 -17.50 -23.03 16.49
C ARG A 585 -16.14 -23.68 16.69
N CYS A 586 -15.58 -23.66 17.91
CA CYS A 586 -14.35 -24.38 18.23
C CYS A 586 -14.66 -25.81 18.64
N LYS A 587 -13.88 -26.77 18.13
CA LYS A 587 -14.01 -28.20 18.47
C LYS A 587 -12.70 -28.74 19.03
N LEU A 588 -12.80 -29.68 19.97
CA LEU A 588 -11.65 -30.43 20.49
C LEU A 588 -10.94 -31.18 19.37
N ILE A 589 -9.62 -31.25 19.45
CA ILE A 589 -8.81 -32.00 18.50
C ILE A 589 -8.84 -33.48 18.90
N PRO A 590 -9.19 -34.41 17.99
CA PRO A 590 -9.28 -35.83 18.33
C PRO A 590 -7.96 -36.35 18.93
N GLY A 591 -8.04 -37.02 20.09
CA GLY A 591 -6.87 -37.57 20.78
C GLY A 591 -6.09 -36.56 21.64
N HIS A 592 -6.43 -35.26 21.57
CA HIS A 592 -5.71 -34.17 22.25
C HIS A 592 -6.71 -33.16 22.84
N ASP A 593 -7.42 -33.58 23.91
CA ASP A 593 -8.52 -32.84 24.55
C ASP A 593 -8.08 -31.53 25.23
N GLU A 594 -6.77 -31.30 25.39
CA GLU A 594 -6.17 -30.07 25.87
C GLU A 594 -6.18 -28.95 24.81
N TYR A 595 -6.40 -29.29 23.53
CA TYR A 595 -6.43 -28.34 22.42
C TYR A 595 -7.80 -28.32 21.71
N LYS A 596 -8.14 -27.14 21.20
CA LYS A 596 -9.30 -26.96 20.31
C LYS A 596 -8.97 -26.00 19.17
N ILE A 597 -9.67 -26.19 18.07
CA ILE A 597 -9.48 -25.38 16.86
C ILE A 597 -10.82 -24.83 16.34
N ASN A 598 -10.82 -23.61 15.83
CA ASN A 598 -11.99 -23.03 15.18
C ASN A 598 -12.23 -23.67 13.80
N VAL A 599 -13.29 -24.47 13.69
CA VAL A 599 -13.67 -25.15 12.44
C VAL A 599 -14.69 -24.38 11.61
N GLY A 600 -15.15 -23.22 12.09
CA GLY A 600 -16.17 -22.38 11.45
C GLY A 600 -15.68 -21.54 10.28
N LEU A 601 -14.65 -22.00 9.57
CA LEU A 601 -13.92 -21.27 8.53
C LEU A 601 -14.44 -21.64 7.14
N MET A 602 -14.17 -20.78 6.14
CA MET A 602 -14.45 -21.12 4.74
C MET A 602 -13.52 -22.25 4.27
N HIS A 603 -13.98 -23.11 3.36
CA HIS A 603 -13.24 -24.30 2.91
C HIS A 603 -11.81 -24.00 2.45
N MET A 604 -11.61 -22.96 1.63
CA MET A 604 -10.25 -22.57 1.17
C MET A 604 -9.36 -22.06 2.30
N THR A 605 -9.94 -21.45 3.33
CA THR A 605 -9.19 -21.05 4.53
C THR A 605 -8.74 -22.26 5.32
N ILE A 606 -9.59 -23.30 5.41
CA ILE A 606 -9.25 -24.56 6.09
C ILE A 606 -8.05 -25.22 5.41
N VAL A 607 -8.07 -25.33 4.09
CA VAL A 607 -6.99 -25.97 3.33
C VAL A 607 -5.67 -25.22 3.47
N LYS A 608 -5.69 -23.88 3.40
CA LYS A 608 -4.51 -23.06 3.65
C LYS A 608 -3.98 -23.22 5.07
N LEU A 609 -4.88 -23.22 6.05
CA LEU A 609 -4.53 -23.41 7.46
C LEU A 609 -3.86 -24.77 7.67
N CYS A 610 -4.37 -25.86 7.08
CA CYS A 610 -3.74 -27.18 7.14
C CYS A 610 -2.29 -27.22 6.66
N ARG A 611 -2.00 -26.52 5.56
CA ARG A 611 -0.63 -26.44 5.03
C ARG A 611 0.27 -25.62 5.95
N GLU A 612 -0.17 -24.44 6.38
CA GLU A 612 0.62 -23.57 7.25
C GLU A 612 0.92 -24.23 8.60
N MET A 613 -0.02 -25.03 9.13
CA MET A 613 0.24 -25.85 10.31
C MET A 613 1.36 -26.87 10.07
N GLY A 614 1.33 -27.55 8.92
CA GLY A 614 2.39 -28.45 8.51
C GLY A 614 3.74 -27.74 8.44
N GLU A 615 3.83 -26.61 7.72
CA GLU A 615 5.05 -25.81 7.59
C GLU A 615 5.60 -25.38 8.95
N LEU A 616 4.72 -24.89 9.83
CA LEU A 616 5.09 -24.47 11.18
C LEU A 616 5.66 -25.63 12.01
N CYS A 617 5.12 -26.83 11.81
CA CYS A 617 5.57 -28.06 12.46
C CYS A 617 6.72 -28.77 11.74
N GLY A 618 7.20 -28.24 10.60
CA GLY A 618 8.23 -28.89 9.79
C GLY A 618 7.75 -30.16 9.06
N VAL A 619 6.45 -30.32 8.87
CA VAL A 619 5.80 -31.51 8.29
C VAL A 619 5.13 -31.15 6.97
N LYS A 620 5.42 -31.91 5.91
CA LYS A 620 4.81 -31.67 4.60
C LYS A 620 3.37 -32.17 4.57
N VAL A 621 2.38 -31.29 4.63
CA VAL A 621 0.96 -31.67 4.47
C VAL A 621 0.59 -31.57 2.99
N VAL A 622 0.13 -32.68 2.40
CA VAL A 622 -0.36 -32.73 1.01
C VAL A 622 -1.86 -33.02 1.04
N ILE A 623 -2.64 -32.21 0.32
CA ILE A 623 -4.09 -32.35 0.24
C ILE A 623 -4.49 -32.42 -1.24
N GLU A 624 -5.30 -33.42 -1.57
CA GLU A 624 -5.94 -33.56 -2.87
C GLU A 624 -7.46 -33.52 -2.73
N ILE A 625 -8.06 -32.68 -3.55
CA ILE A 625 -9.51 -32.57 -3.63
C ILE A 625 -9.96 -33.48 -4.78
N LEU A 626 -10.59 -34.59 -4.44
CA LEU A 626 -11.06 -35.61 -5.37
C LEU A 626 -12.51 -35.34 -5.79
N LYS A 627 -12.81 -35.71 -7.03
CA LYS A 627 -14.13 -35.56 -7.60
C LYS A 627 -14.54 -36.80 -8.38
N ASP A 628 -15.72 -37.32 -8.08
CA ASP A 628 -16.33 -38.40 -8.86
C ASP A 628 -16.79 -37.88 -10.23
N SER A 629 -16.11 -38.28 -11.29
CA SER A 629 -16.57 -38.08 -12.67
C SER A 629 -17.32 -39.32 -13.16
N THR A 630 -18.16 -39.17 -14.20
CA THR A 630 -18.77 -40.33 -14.90
C THR A 630 -17.73 -41.23 -15.60
N LYS A 631 -16.44 -40.86 -15.57
CA LYS A 631 -15.30 -41.55 -16.17
C LYS A 631 -14.25 -42.03 -15.13
N GLY A 632 -14.57 -41.99 -13.83
CA GLY A 632 -13.66 -42.36 -12.72
C GLY A 632 -13.26 -41.17 -11.83
N GLU A 633 -12.48 -41.43 -10.76
CA GLU A 633 -11.96 -40.41 -9.85
C GLU A 633 -11.00 -39.47 -10.58
N GLN A 634 -11.22 -38.16 -10.48
CA GLN A 634 -10.32 -37.13 -11.00
C GLN A 634 -9.82 -36.22 -9.88
N ILE A 635 -8.51 -35.92 -9.90
CA ILE A 635 -7.90 -34.94 -9.00
C ILE A 635 -8.28 -33.55 -9.52
N TRP A 636 -9.08 -32.82 -8.76
CA TRP A 636 -9.54 -31.49 -9.12
C TRP A 636 -8.50 -30.41 -8.79
N GLU A 637 -7.83 -30.57 -7.64
CA GLU A 637 -6.76 -29.68 -7.19
C GLU A 637 -5.80 -30.48 -6.30
N ARG A 638 -4.49 -30.36 -6.54
CA ARG A 638 -3.43 -30.95 -5.71
C ARG A 638 -2.59 -29.82 -5.15
N LEU A 639 -2.49 -29.77 -3.82
CA LEU A 639 -1.79 -28.71 -3.13
C LEU A 639 -0.55 -29.30 -2.47
N ASP A 640 0.62 -28.93 -3.00
CA ASP A 640 1.94 -29.31 -2.53
C ASP A 640 2.70 -28.06 -2.05
N SER A 641 3.62 -28.22 -1.10
CA SER A 641 4.51 -27.18 -0.57
C SER A 641 5.33 -26.45 -1.64
N ASN A 642 5.50 -27.07 -2.82
CA ASN A 642 6.26 -26.51 -3.94
C ASN A 642 5.42 -25.81 -5.02
N ASP A 643 4.12 -25.54 -4.79
CA ASP A 643 3.30 -24.84 -5.78
C ASP A 643 3.29 -23.30 -5.57
N PRO A 644 3.99 -22.52 -6.42
CA PRO A 644 4.00 -21.05 -6.34
C PRO A 644 2.66 -20.40 -6.75
N MET A 645 1.63 -21.17 -7.14
CA MET A 645 0.35 -20.62 -7.61
C MET A 645 -0.55 -19.97 -6.53
N LEU A 646 -0.30 -20.17 -5.24
CA LEU A 646 -1.25 -19.79 -4.17
C LEU A 646 -0.94 -18.49 -3.41
N GLU A 647 0.19 -17.82 -3.69
CA GLU A 647 0.50 -16.47 -3.18
C GLU A 647 -0.15 -15.33 -3.99
N ALA A 648 -0.79 -15.64 -5.13
CA ALA A 648 -1.49 -14.68 -5.98
C ALA A 648 -3.01 -14.81 -5.87
#